data_AF-A0A9P8A4E4-F1
#
_entry.id   AF-A0A9P8A4E4-F1
#
_cell.length_a   1.000
_cell.length_b   1.000
_cell.length_c   1.000
_cell.angle_alpha   90.00
_cell.angle_beta   90.00
_cell.angle_gamma   90.00
#
_symmetry.space_group_name_H-M   'P 1'
#
loop_
_entity.id
_entity.type
_entity.pdbx_description
1 polymer ?
#
loop_
_entity_poly.entity_id
_entity_poly.type
_entity_poly.pdbx_seq_one_letter_code
_entity_poly.pdbx_strand_id
1 'polypeptide(L)'
;MERTPPSGLRDALEKARVRSGIPGMSVAILHKGKLVFAEGFGKRNEFEPFTSETLMPIASLTKAFTATAIGELVSEGKMDWDSTPVSKYLPEFELPDPILTSQLTLQDLLSHRTGVPQVDLGWFWNTEPRRDLIKRLKHVKMESKLRAAMQYNNVMYGVAGEAAANVAGMSYEELVEAKVFKPLGLSNTGFSTVRMKKNPNHALPYEAASFKDAQNGVFKQLPLDNMATACAPSGDIYSNVLDLVHWGQVIMKYGEHNGTQLLNRDSIIEGLSGHTIDFKGRRTPEFGPLTAYGLGWGLDSYKGYIVYEHSGHNPGYRSSLSLFPDAELVIAHLANVDSTALPINTRYYIADELLDLPKTQDWINAMTLNGTRQMYEDVALGAQGDFPERIRDKPSVHDPTELAGDYSNPLYGDVSIRLEGSDSGEEILRMRLRVFEGTLEHYHYDSFYTVMRHSSFKFANLVTFITGLDGKIAGFQMDLFDSMEILPFLPFLHPHSNSPHLPHPPAIHVPVVTMDTLVTKAGTLLNSAAAVFDQIVLAGSRLESTLSPAAMNVVKGIMGNDVLSAGFFLMIIGSSYTFFKDLIVGYYNEVQSWFYVSIVVHDGDQLYNWLSDWVAERPLTKSVRHLSAKTVWAENDDDLDYFDDDDEERPQLVYAPGSGSHVLYHKGYKISVSRDTPEQQESSEDGERNRILKKQSITISTVGWDMSLLKMIVQDAMEKSFKKKAGKTTIYSTQPFDSYWSNVETRAPRAFHSVILAKGLKEELLSDITMFRKSARWYHDRGIPYRRGYLLHGPPGTGKTSFIVALAGHLRMNVCIVNLGISGFNDKQLNQLLNGAPRNSILLMEDVDAALIKRKAGKVQEGENNVTLSGILNSLDGITAQEGSVVFMTTNHIRKLAPALIRPGRCDRKLLFDYADEHQIRGMCLKFLLSRSASGHLTTDPIRKGETEPEEIDPKEQARMDAYDAHVHEVADEICQKITHKDSVTTAQLQAFFMLHRESPDTIVAAIPGFLKEITREREALSNKKRLHRQQAKKVKAKRAAEQKKAKEAREAKIAAGEIVETSEEEEEDDEAKGAASESDLDSDYYEESEGSGASVLSAKKINGATHRDVSIEP
;
A
#
# COMPACT_ATOMS: atom_id res chain seq x y z
N MET A 1 35.81 15.34 22.17
CA MET A 1 37.13 14.86 21.72
C MET A 1 37.07 14.61 20.22
N GLU A 2 38.09 15.03 19.47
CA GLU A 2 38.24 14.69 18.05
C GLU A 2 38.51 13.18 17.96
N ARG A 3 37.62 12.42 17.33
CA ARG A 3 37.84 10.99 17.06
C ARG A 3 38.50 10.88 15.69
N THR A 4 39.76 10.47 15.66
CA THR A 4 40.43 10.01 14.44
C THR A 4 39.79 8.70 13.98
N PRO A 5 39.79 8.39 12.68
CA PRO A 5 39.30 7.11 12.20
C PRO A 5 40.06 5.97 12.89
N PRO A 6 39.42 4.81 13.13
CA PRO A 6 40.06 3.68 13.78
C PRO A 6 41.37 3.32 13.07
N SER A 7 42.42 2.97 13.83
CA SER A 7 43.75 2.63 13.28
C SER A 7 43.74 1.43 12.33
N GLY A 8 42.66 0.65 12.28
CA GLY A 8 42.45 -0.48 11.36
C GLY A 8 41.46 -0.23 10.21
N LEU A 9 40.91 1.00 10.05
CA LEU A 9 39.87 1.29 9.05
C LEU A 9 40.32 0.95 7.63
N ARG A 10 41.55 1.34 7.26
CA ARG A 10 42.12 1.07 5.94
C ARG A 10 42.15 -0.43 5.63
N ASP A 11 42.66 -1.23 6.57
CA ASP A 11 42.76 -2.68 6.40
C ASP A 11 41.40 -3.36 6.36
N ALA A 12 40.43 -2.86 7.14
CA ALA A 12 39.06 -3.35 7.11
C ALA A 12 38.41 -3.11 5.74
N LEU A 13 38.55 -1.90 5.19
CA LEU A 13 38.02 -1.55 3.87
C LEU A 13 38.71 -2.33 2.74
N GLU A 14 40.03 -2.52 2.79
CA GLU A 14 40.74 -3.33 1.79
C GLU A 14 40.32 -4.80 1.83
N LYS A 15 40.15 -5.38 3.03
CA LYS A 15 39.61 -6.74 3.18
C LYS A 15 38.19 -6.85 2.65
N ALA A 16 37.32 -5.88 2.95
CA ALA A 16 35.95 -5.83 2.45
C ALA A 16 35.91 -5.72 0.92
N ARG A 17 36.78 -4.90 0.32
CA ARG A 17 36.94 -4.77 -1.14
C ARG A 17 37.26 -6.11 -1.80
N VAL A 18 38.30 -6.79 -1.30
CA VAL A 18 38.76 -8.08 -1.84
C VAL A 18 37.65 -9.13 -1.71
N ARG A 19 37.05 -9.26 -0.52
CA ARG A 19 35.98 -10.24 -0.27
C ARG A 19 34.72 -9.98 -1.10
N SER A 20 34.43 -8.72 -1.39
CA SER A 20 33.27 -8.31 -2.19
C SER A 20 33.54 -8.33 -3.70
N GLY A 21 34.75 -8.71 -4.13
CA GLY A 21 35.09 -8.81 -5.55
C GLY A 21 35.08 -7.46 -6.28
N ILE A 22 35.65 -6.41 -5.68
CA ILE A 22 35.66 -5.07 -6.27
C ILE A 22 37.06 -4.76 -6.85
N PRO A 23 37.19 -4.44 -8.15
CA PRO A 23 38.49 -4.16 -8.78
C PRO A 23 39.21 -2.97 -8.17
N GLY A 24 38.50 -1.85 -8.02
CA GLY A 24 38.99 -0.65 -7.38
C GLY A 24 37.87 0.22 -6.81
N MET A 25 38.21 0.97 -5.77
CA MET A 25 37.29 1.88 -5.10
C MET A 25 38.03 3.04 -4.44
N SER A 26 37.31 4.08 -4.07
CA SER A 26 37.81 5.16 -3.21
C SER A 26 36.79 5.53 -2.16
N VAL A 27 37.27 5.94 -0.99
CA VAL A 27 36.46 6.37 0.15
C VAL A 27 37.05 7.65 0.73
N ALA A 28 36.19 8.65 0.98
CA ALA A 28 36.55 9.83 1.75
C ALA A 28 35.56 10.07 2.90
N ILE A 29 36.10 10.53 4.03
CA ILE A 29 35.36 10.81 5.26
C ILE A 29 35.75 12.20 5.73
N LEU A 30 34.76 13.08 5.83
CA LEU A 30 34.89 14.39 6.43
C LEU A 30 34.07 14.42 7.72
N HIS A 31 34.73 14.75 8.84
CA HIS A 31 34.11 14.76 10.17
C HIS A 31 34.48 16.06 10.87
N LYS A 32 33.48 16.81 11.34
CA LYS A 32 33.63 18.12 12.00
C LYS A 32 34.50 19.09 11.21
N GLY A 33 34.24 19.16 9.90
CA GLY A 33 34.92 20.05 8.97
C GLY A 33 36.35 19.65 8.59
N LYS A 34 36.88 18.51 9.06
CA LYS A 34 38.21 18.00 8.69
C LYS A 34 38.09 16.75 7.84
N LEU A 35 38.90 16.67 6.78
CA LEU A 35 39.09 15.43 6.02
C LEU A 35 39.93 14.47 6.87
N VAL A 36 39.29 13.46 7.45
CA VAL A 36 39.93 12.52 8.39
C VAL A 36 40.41 11.24 7.70
N PHE A 37 39.85 10.91 6.54
CA PHE A 37 40.25 9.76 5.72
C PHE A 37 39.98 10.06 4.24
N ALA A 38 40.91 9.75 3.35
CA ALA A 38 40.69 9.82 1.90
C ALA A 38 41.69 8.91 1.18
N GLU A 39 41.24 7.73 0.77
CA GLU A 39 42.11 6.72 0.15
C GLU A 39 41.44 6.04 -1.05
N GLY A 40 42.29 5.56 -1.95
CA GLY A 40 41.91 4.66 -3.02
C GLY A 40 42.49 3.26 -2.80
N PHE A 41 41.80 2.26 -3.34
CA PHE A 41 42.06 0.85 -3.13
C PHE A 41 41.94 0.10 -4.45
N GLY A 42 42.77 -0.93 -4.63
CA GLY A 42 42.76 -1.72 -5.86
C GLY A 42 43.15 -0.89 -7.10
N LYS A 43 42.54 -1.17 -8.25
CA LYS A 43 42.94 -0.60 -9.53
C LYS A 43 41.82 0.13 -10.26
N ARG A 44 42.14 1.28 -10.87
CA ARG A 44 41.22 2.05 -11.72
C ARG A 44 41.14 1.52 -13.15
N ASN A 45 42.17 0.81 -13.58
CA ASN A 45 42.27 0.08 -14.84
C ASN A 45 43.13 -1.19 -14.65
N GLU A 46 43.58 -1.86 -15.72
CA GLU A 46 44.36 -3.10 -15.62
C GLU A 46 45.67 -2.94 -14.81
N PHE A 47 46.28 -1.75 -14.84
CA PHE A 47 47.65 -1.52 -14.35
C PHE A 47 47.74 -0.52 -13.20
N GLU A 48 46.93 0.54 -13.23
CA GLU A 48 47.12 1.71 -12.39
C GLU A 48 46.24 1.69 -11.12
N PRO A 49 46.75 2.21 -10.00
CA PRO A 49 46.01 2.23 -8.74
C PRO A 49 44.77 3.13 -8.81
N PHE A 50 43.72 2.72 -8.09
CA PHE A 50 42.61 3.62 -7.78
C PHE A 50 43.04 4.58 -6.67
N THR A 51 42.76 5.87 -6.81
CA THR A 51 43.14 6.94 -5.86
C THR A 51 41.92 7.71 -5.39
N SER A 52 42.04 8.51 -4.33
CA SER A 52 40.96 9.41 -3.87
C SER A 52 40.63 10.52 -4.89
N GLU A 53 41.53 10.79 -5.84
CA GLU A 53 41.34 11.75 -6.94
C GLU A 53 40.77 11.13 -8.21
N THR A 54 40.63 9.81 -8.26
CA THR A 54 40.20 9.09 -9.48
C THR A 54 38.77 9.47 -9.84
N LEU A 55 38.59 9.92 -11.09
CA LEU A 55 37.31 10.33 -11.63
C LEU A 55 36.45 9.14 -12.05
N MET A 56 35.17 9.21 -11.75
CA MET A 56 34.19 8.18 -12.08
C MET A 56 32.80 8.80 -12.26
N PRO A 57 31.93 8.25 -13.14
CA PRO A 57 30.52 8.64 -13.15
C PRO A 57 29.87 8.41 -11.79
N ILE A 58 29.11 9.39 -11.30
CA ILE A 58 28.39 9.29 -10.02
C ILE A 58 26.93 8.88 -10.20
N ALA A 59 26.50 8.66 -11.45
CA ALA A 59 25.17 8.18 -11.79
C ALA A 59 24.08 9.00 -11.10
N SER A 60 23.06 8.36 -10.53
CA SER A 60 21.90 9.01 -9.93
C SER A 60 22.17 10.02 -8.82
N LEU A 61 23.36 10.06 -8.22
CA LEU A 61 23.76 11.16 -7.31
C LEU A 61 23.69 12.54 -7.99
N THR A 62 23.73 12.57 -9.33
CA THR A 62 23.49 13.77 -10.17
C THR A 62 22.19 14.50 -9.82
N LYS A 63 21.14 13.77 -9.41
CA LYS A 63 19.82 14.31 -9.07
C LYS A 63 19.88 15.40 -8.00
N ALA A 64 20.71 15.21 -6.98
CA ALA A 64 20.93 16.20 -5.93
C ALA A 64 21.53 17.51 -6.48
N PHE A 65 22.50 17.42 -7.40
CA PHE A 65 23.09 18.59 -8.04
C PHE A 65 22.08 19.34 -8.92
N THR A 66 21.26 18.60 -9.68
CA THR A 66 20.16 19.16 -10.48
C THR A 66 19.20 19.95 -9.62
N ALA A 67 18.71 19.35 -8.54
CA ALA A 67 17.77 20.00 -7.64
C ALA A 67 18.37 21.26 -7.00
N THR A 68 19.64 21.24 -6.61
CA THR A 68 20.30 22.43 -6.07
C THR A 68 20.43 23.55 -7.09
N ALA A 69 20.81 23.25 -8.34
CA ALA A 69 20.87 24.26 -9.39
C ALA A 69 19.49 24.89 -9.69
N ILE A 70 18.42 24.09 -9.62
CA ILE A 70 17.03 24.56 -9.72
C ILE A 70 16.70 25.46 -8.52
N GLY A 71 17.12 25.07 -7.31
CA GLY A 71 16.92 25.85 -6.10
C GLY A 71 17.50 27.25 -6.17
N GLU A 72 18.67 27.43 -6.78
CA GLU A 72 19.23 28.77 -7.02
C GLU A 72 18.29 29.62 -7.88
N LEU A 73 17.68 29.06 -8.94
CA LEU A 73 16.70 29.79 -9.76
C LEU A 73 15.40 30.09 -9.01
N VAL A 74 14.97 29.19 -8.12
CA VAL A 74 13.81 29.44 -7.24
C VAL A 74 14.10 30.59 -6.29
N SER A 75 15.30 30.64 -5.71
CA SER A 75 15.71 31.73 -4.82
C SER A 75 15.82 33.09 -5.54
N GLU A 76 16.12 33.07 -6.85
CA GLU A 76 16.12 34.25 -7.72
C GLU A 76 14.70 34.70 -8.12
N GLY A 77 13.66 33.97 -7.72
CA GLY A 77 12.26 34.24 -8.08
C GLY A 77 11.95 33.96 -9.56
N LYS A 78 12.80 33.21 -10.26
CA LYS A 78 12.59 32.84 -11.66
C LYS A 78 11.69 31.62 -11.83
N MET A 79 11.63 30.78 -10.80
CA MET A 79 10.79 29.59 -10.74
C MET A 79 10.28 29.39 -9.30
N ASP A 80 9.42 28.39 -9.10
CA ASP A 80 8.92 27.98 -7.79
C ASP A 80 8.78 26.45 -7.74
N TRP A 81 8.69 25.89 -6.53
CA TRP A 81 8.67 24.46 -6.32
C TRP A 81 7.32 23.79 -6.62
N ASP A 82 6.21 24.39 -6.21
CA ASP A 82 4.94 23.68 -5.97
C ASP A 82 3.67 24.39 -6.48
N SER A 83 3.80 25.58 -7.05
CA SER A 83 2.66 26.44 -7.40
C SER A 83 2.50 26.57 -8.92
N THR A 84 3.60 26.64 -9.66
CA THR A 84 3.58 26.76 -11.12
C THR A 84 3.73 25.39 -11.79
N PRO A 85 2.82 25.04 -12.72
CA PRO A 85 2.98 23.84 -13.54
C PRO A 85 4.25 23.89 -14.38
N VAL A 86 4.99 22.79 -14.43
CA VAL A 86 6.26 22.68 -15.17
C VAL A 86 6.08 22.96 -16.67
N SER A 87 4.91 22.66 -17.22
CA SER A 87 4.55 22.99 -18.61
C SER A 87 4.59 24.50 -18.91
N LYS A 88 4.55 25.39 -17.91
CA LYS A 88 4.79 26.83 -18.13
C LYS A 88 6.26 27.17 -18.34
N TYR A 89 7.15 26.39 -17.72
CA TYR A 89 8.60 26.54 -17.87
C TYR A 89 9.14 25.78 -19.08
N LEU A 90 8.45 24.72 -19.50
CA LEU A 90 8.79 23.89 -20.66
C LEU A 90 7.51 23.52 -21.45
N PRO A 91 7.03 24.38 -22.37
CA PRO A 91 5.74 24.20 -23.06
C PRO A 91 5.60 22.93 -23.90
N GLU A 92 6.71 22.34 -24.35
CA GLU A 92 6.72 21.07 -25.09
C GLU A 92 6.57 19.82 -24.20
N PHE A 93 6.60 19.97 -22.87
CA PHE A 93 6.33 18.89 -21.94
C PHE A 93 4.83 18.63 -21.84
N GLU A 94 4.43 17.42 -22.24
CA GLU A 94 3.05 16.94 -22.21
C GLU A 94 3.03 15.47 -21.79
N LEU A 95 2.06 15.12 -20.92
CA LEU A 95 1.65 13.75 -20.63
C LEU A 95 0.31 13.47 -21.32
N PRO A 96 -0.06 12.19 -21.52
CA PRO A 96 -1.30 11.87 -22.24
C PRO A 96 -2.57 12.44 -21.60
N ASP A 97 -2.54 12.72 -20.30
CA ASP A 97 -3.59 13.46 -19.61
C ASP A 97 -3.19 14.96 -19.48
N PRO A 98 -3.88 15.86 -20.20
CA PRO A 98 -3.64 17.30 -20.10
C PRO A 98 -3.89 17.86 -18.69
N ILE A 99 -4.80 17.25 -17.92
CA ILE A 99 -5.09 17.66 -16.54
C ILE A 99 -3.87 17.39 -15.67
N LEU A 100 -3.27 16.21 -15.76
CA LEU A 100 -2.04 15.89 -15.03
C LEU A 100 -0.88 16.80 -15.46
N THR A 101 -0.73 17.02 -16.77
CA THR A 101 0.27 17.96 -17.32
C THR A 101 0.13 19.36 -16.73
N SER A 102 -1.11 19.82 -16.52
CA SER A 102 -1.40 21.15 -15.96
C SER A 102 -1.24 21.26 -14.45
N GLN A 103 -0.99 20.15 -13.74
CA GLN A 103 -0.88 20.10 -12.27
C GLN A 103 0.51 19.73 -11.77
N LEU A 104 1.37 19.20 -12.63
CA LEU A 104 2.71 18.76 -12.24
C LEU A 104 3.65 19.93 -11.96
N THR A 105 4.26 19.91 -10.79
CA THR A 105 5.18 20.94 -10.28
C THR A 105 6.62 20.42 -10.26
N LEU A 106 7.61 21.31 -10.08
CA LEU A 106 9.01 20.88 -9.95
C LEU A 106 9.20 19.94 -8.76
N GLN A 107 8.53 20.20 -7.64
CA GLN A 107 8.55 19.34 -6.44
C GLN A 107 8.01 17.94 -6.73
N ASP A 108 6.99 17.80 -7.59
CA ASP A 108 6.46 16.49 -7.99
C ASP A 108 7.46 15.67 -8.82
N LEU A 109 8.11 16.33 -9.80
CA LEU A 109 9.10 15.69 -10.68
C LEU A 109 10.32 15.24 -9.88
N LEU A 110 10.86 16.13 -9.06
CA LEU A 110 12.08 15.91 -8.28
C LEU A 110 11.85 14.99 -7.06
N SER A 111 10.60 14.74 -6.67
CA SER A 111 10.27 13.85 -5.55
C SER A 111 9.66 12.52 -5.96
N HIS A 112 9.77 12.14 -7.25
CA HIS A 112 9.33 10.82 -7.74
C HIS A 112 7.86 10.51 -7.46
N ARG A 113 6.95 11.48 -7.64
CA ARG A 113 5.53 11.32 -7.28
C ARG A 113 4.56 11.72 -8.40
N THR A 114 4.98 11.55 -9.65
CA THR A 114 4.26 12.06 -10.84
C THR A 114 3.19 11.12 -11.38
N GLY A 115 3.21 9.83 -11.04
CA GLY A 115 2.36 8.81 -11.67
C GLY A 115 3.00 8.12 -12.87
N VAL A 116 4.11 8.64 -13.37
CA VAL A 116 4.78 8.17 -14.60
C VAL A 116 5.69 6.97 -14.28
N PRO A 117 5.50 5.81 -14.95
CA PRO A 117 6.33 4.63 -14.73
C PRO A 117 7.77 4.85 -15.19
N GLN A 118 8.66 3.91 -14.88
CA GLN A 118 10.04 3.96 -15.32
C GLN A 118 10.14 3.84 -16.85
N VAL A 119 10.81 4.79 -17.51
CA VAL A 119 10.96 4.85 -18.98
C VAL A 119 12.42 4.71 -19.37
N ASP A 120 13.13 3.75 -18.75
CA ASP A 120 14.59 3.77 -18.75
C ASP A 120 15.23 3.45 -20.10
N LEU A 121 14.63 2.53 -20.88
CA LEU A 121 15.05 2.31 -22.27
C LEU A 121 14.88 3.55 -23.16
N GLY A 122 14.02 4.50 -22.77
CA GLY A 122 13.84 5.76 -23.48
C GLY A 122 15.13 6.59 -23.53
N TRP A 123 15.96 6.54 -22.49
CA TRP A 123 17.15 7.39 -22.36
C TRP A 123 18.49 6.65 -22.37
N PHE A 124 18.53 5.33 -22.08
CA PHE A 124 19.77 4.56 -22.13
C PHE A 124 20.45 4.63 -23.50
N TRP A 125 21.69 5.14 -23.50
CA TRP A 125 22.50 5.41 -24.69
C TRP A 125 21.74 6.16 -25.80
N ASN A 126 20.74 6.96 -25.39
CA ASN A 126 20.06 7.83 -26.32
C ASN A 126 20.92 9.06 -26.57
N THR A 127 21.29 9.27 -27.82
CA THR A 127 22.07 10.41 -28.29
C THR A 127 21.21 11.51 -28.91
N GLU A 128 19.88 11.30 -28.98
CA GLU A 128 18.95 12.32 -29.41
C GLU A 128 18.91 13.52 -28.44
N PRO A 129 18.51 14.71 -28.92
CA PRO A 129 18.29 15.85 -28.04
C PRO A 129 17.33 15.51 -26.89
N ARG A 130 17.69 15.91 -25.67
CA ARG A 130 16.89 15.68 -24.44
C ARG A 130 15.42 16.08 -24.60
N ARG A 131 15.16 17.21 -25.26
CA ARG A 131 13.80 17.69 -25.54
C ARG A 131 12.99 16.78 -26.46
N ASP A 132 13.63 16.01 -27.34
CA ASP A 132 12.92 15.08 -28.20
C ASP A 132 12.45 13.84 -27.42
N LEU A 133 13.25 13.36 -26.47
CA LEU A 133 12.80 12.36 -25.49
C LEU A 133 11.62 12.89 -24.65
N ILE A 134 11.68 14.14 -24.19
CA ILE A 134 10.61 14.75 -23.41
C ILE A 134 9.28 14.82 -24.18
N LYS A 135 9.31 15.19 -25.47
CA LYS A 135 8.11 15.23 -26.32
C LYS A 135 7.44 13.86 -26.48
N ARG A 136 8.17 12.77 -26.30
CA ARG A 136 7.64 11.40 -26.38
C ARG A 136 6.84 11.00 -25.14
N LEU A 137 6.98 11.73 -24.02
CA LEU A 137 6.26 11.44 -22.78
C LEU A 137 4.74 11.52 -22.92
N LYS A 138 4.21 12.23 -23.91
CA LYS A 138 2.76 12.23 -24.23
C LYS A 138 2.21 10.85 -24.61
N HIS A 139 3.09 9.90 -24.92
CA HIS A 139 2.75 8.51 -25.26
C HIS A 139 2.94 7.54 -24.09
N VAL A 140 3.34 8.01 -22.90
CA VAL A 140 3.56 7.15 -21.74
C VAL A 140 2.24 6.66 -21.15
N LYS A 141 2.13 5.38 -20.80
CA LYS A 141 0.99 4.90 -20.02
C LYS A 141 1.19 5.25 -18.54
N MET A 142 0.21 5.88 -17.91
CA MET A 142 0.29 6.21 -16.48
C MET A 142 0.06 4.95 -15.63
N GLU A 143 0.87 4.78 -14.58
CA GLU A 143 0.84 3.59 -13.70
C GLU A 143 0.18 3.89 -12.34
N SER A 144 0.24 5.14 -11.88
CA SER A 144 -0.42 5.54 -10.63
C SER A 144 -1.05 6.93 -10.73
N LYS A 145 -1.91 7.26 -9.75
CA LYS A 145 -2.45 8.62 -9.61
C LYS A 145 -1.35 9.58 -9.15
N LEU A 146 -1.44 10.83 -9.58
CA LEU A 146 -0.55 11.89 -9.12
C LEU A 146 -0.43 11.91 -7.58
N ARG A 147 0.81 11.90 -7.08
CA ARG A 147 1.17 11.94 -5.64
C ARG A 147 0.71 10.74 -4.80
N ALA A 148 0.19 9.68 -5.42
CA ALA A 148 -0.32 8.51 -4.67
C ALA A 148 0.78 7.55 -4.19
N ALA A 149 1.91 7.49 -4.90
CA ALA A 149 3.03 6.60 -4.58
C ALA A 149 4.37 7.19 -5.05
N MET A 150 5.46 6.69 -4.48
CA MET A 150 6.81 6.93 -5.00
C MET A 150 7.07 6.04 -6.22
N GLN A 151 7.44 6.64 -7.35
CA GLN A 151 7.84 5.96 -8.58
C GLN A 151 9.15 6.57 -9.08
N TYR A 152 10.24 5.81 -8.93
CA TYR A 152 11.56 6.26 -9.34
C TYR A 152 11.60 6.45 -10.86
N ASN A 153 11.83 7.68 -11.31
CA ASN A 153 11.76 8.05 -12.71
C ASN A 153 12.86 9.04 -13.08
N ASN A 154 13.77 8.59 -13.94
CA ASN A 154 14.89 9.39 -14.41
C ASN A 154 14.46 10.50 -15.37
N VAL A 155 13.53 10.22 -16.29
CA VAL A 155 13.12 11.16 -17.33
C VAL A 155 12.43 12.39 -16.74
N MET A 156 11.72 12.25 -15.62
CA MET A 156 11.15 13.41 -14.89
C MET A 156 12.22 14.38 -14.38
N TYR A 157 13.41 13.90 -14.01
CA TYR A 157 14.55 14.78 -13.73
C TYR A 157 15.06 15.46 -15.00
N GLY A 158 15.07 14.72 -16.12
CA GLY A 158 15.34 15.29 -17.45
C GLY A 158 14.43 16.48 -17.78
N VAL A 159 13.12 16.34 -17.52
CA VAL A 159 12.12 17.41 -17.69
C VAL A 159 12.43 18.60 -16.76
N ALA A 160 12.68 18.35 -15.47
CA ALA A 160 12.95 19.41 -14.50
C ALA A 160 14.24 20.19 -14.86
N GLY A 161 15.30 19.49 -15.27
CA GLY A 161 16.56 20.10 -15.72
C GLY A 161 16.39 20.93 -16.99
N GLU A 162 15.64 20.46 -17.98
CA GLU A 162 15.33 21.25 -19.19
C GLU A 162 14.46 22.46 -18.91
N ALA A 163 13.46 22.33 -18.03
CA ALA A 163 12.62 23.45 -17.64
C ALA A 163 13.46 24.57 -17.00
N ALA A 164 14.39 24.21 -16.12
CA ALA A 164 15.30 25.14 -15.48
C ALA A 164 16.31 25.76 -16.46
N ALA A 165 16.88 24.95 -17.36
CA ALA A 165 17.75 25.43 -18.43
C ALA A 165 17.02 26.42 -19.35
N ASN A 166 15.77 26.12 -19.71
CA ASN A 166 14.93 26.99 -20.53
C ASN A 166 14.68 28.35 -19.87
N VAL A 167 14.35 28.37 -18.58
CA VAL A 167 14.16 29.61 -17.81
C VAL A 167 15.46 30.40 -17.67
N ALA A 168 16.60 29.72 -17.52
CA ALA A 168 17.90 30.34 -17.40
C ALA A 168 18.48 30.85 -18.73
N GLY A 169 17.95 30.39 -19.88
CA GLY A 169 18.43 30.76 -21.22
C GLY A 169 19.80 30.16 -21.57
N MET A 170 20.15 29.02 -20.99
CA MET A 170 21.42 28.31 -21.18
C MET A 170 21.19 26.79 -21.23
N SER A 171 22.21 26.00 -21.56
CA SER A 171 22.11 24.54 -21.43
C SER A 171 22.05 24.11 -19.96
N TYR A 172 21.51 22.92 -19.69
CA TYR A 172 21.48 22.35 -18.35
C TYR A 172 22.89 22.21 -17.75
N GLU A 173 23.86 21.77 -18.55
CA GLU A 173 25.24 21.60 -18.14
C GLU A 173 25.86 22.95 -17.73
N GLU A 174 25.64 24.00 -18.52
CA GLU A 174 26.09 25.37 -18.19
C GLU A 174 25.41 25.91 -16.92
N LEU A 175 24.13 25.60 -16.72
CA LEU A 175 23.37 26.01 -15.53
C LEU A 175 23.99 25.41 -14.25
N VAL A 176 24.22 24.09 -14.22
CA VAL A 176 24.82 23.42 -13.06
C VAL A 176 26.27 23.86 -12.87
N GLU A 177 27.04 24.02 -13.95
CA GLU A 177 28.41 24.55 -13.87
C GLU A 177 28.44 25.95 -13.24
N ALA A 178 27.54 26.84 -13.66
CA ALA A 178 27.49 28.23 -13.20
C ALA A 178 26.96 28.37 -11.77
N LYS A 179 25.94 27.59 -11.40
CA LYS A 179 25.24 27.69 -10.11
C LYS A 179 25.81 26.81 -9.01
N VAL A 180 26.48 25.71 -9.36
CA VAL A 180 26.94 24.72 -8.38
C VAL A 180 28.44 24.49 -8.48
N PHE A 181 28.98 24.08 -9.63
CA PHE A 181 30.39 23.66 -9.67
C PHE A 181 31.36 24.82 -9.47
N LYS A 182 31.17 25.95 -10.17
CA LYS A 182 32.08 27.10 -10.08
C LYS A 182 32.04 27.78 -8.71
N PRO A 183 30.86 28.07 -8.09
CA PRO A 183 30.83 28.70 -6.77
C PRO A 183 31.47 27.84 -5.67
N LEU A 184 31.39 26.51 -5.79
CA LEU A 184 31.98 25.57 -4.83
C LEU A 184 33.40 25.13 -5.18
N GLY A 185 33.96 25.58 -6.31
CA GLY A 185 35.30 25.19 -6.74
C GLY A 185 35.47 23.70 -7.05
N LEU A 186 34.40 23.03 -7.50
CA LEU A 186 34.41 21.59 -7.84
C LEU A 186 35.10 21.34 -9.20
N SER A 187 36.41 21.54 -9.25
CA SER A 187 37.19 21.55 -10.50
C SER A 187 37.34 20.18 -11.17
N ASN A 188 37.09 19.09 -10.43
CA ASN A 188 37.19 17.72 -10.92
C ASN A 188 35.82 17.09 -11.19
N THR A 189 34.76 17.89 -11.08
CA THR A 189 33.38 17.48 -11.32
C THR A 189 32.90 18.03 -12.67
N GLY A 190 32.18 17.22 -13.44
CA GLY A 190 31.70 17.63 -14.76
C GLY A 190 30.71 16.64 -15.37
N PHE A 191 30.35 16.86 -16.63
CA PHE A 191 29.40 16.03 -17.37
C PHE A 191 30.07 15.17 -18.43
N SER A 192 29.44 14.04 -18.74
CA SER A 192 29.81 13.09 -19.79
C SER A 192 31.11 12.33 -19.56
N THR A 193 31.06 11.02 -19.82
CA THR A 193 32.25 10.16 -19.87
C THR A 193 33.24 10.59 -20.94
N VAL A 194 32.80 11.29 -22.00
CA VAL A 194 33.68 11.84 -23.06
C VAL A 194 34.63 12.90 -22.50
N ARG A 195 34.16 13.77 -21.61
CA ARG A 195 35.01 14.78 -20.95
C ARG A 195 35.86 14.13 -19.87
N MET A 196 35.30 13.22 -19.08
CA MET A 196 36.00 12.50 -18.02
C MET A 196 37.27 11.80 -18.55
N LYS A 197 37.17 11.11 -19.70
CA LYS A 197 38.28 10.41 -20.36
C LYS A 197 39.51 11.27 -20.66
N LYS A 198 39.35 12.60 -20.73
CA LYS A 198 40.46 13.54 -20.98
C LYS A 198 41.41 13.66 -19.78
N ASN A 199 40.94 13.34 -18.58
CA ASN A 199 41.79 13.27 -17.40
C ASN A 199 42.42 11.86 -17.33
N PRO A 200 43.76 11.73 -17.24
CA PRO A 200 44.41 10.42 -17.17
C PRO A 200 44.04 9.63 -15.90
N ASN A 201 43.60 10.29 -14.83
CA ASN A 201 43.15 9.65 -13.59
C ASN A 201 41.64 9.36 -13.60
N HIS A 202 41.15 8.61 -14.59
CA HIS A 202 39.75 8.14 -14.64
C HIS A 202 39.67 6.63 -14.47
N ALA A 203 38.56 6.15 -13.90
CA ALA A 203 38.30 4.73 -13.74
C ALA A 203 37.64 4.14 -15.00
N LEU A 204 38.08 2.95 -15.40
CA LEU A 204 37.40 2.11 -16.39
C LEU A 204 36.36 1.22 -15.70
N PRO A 205 35.21 0.96 -16.34
CA PRO A 205 34.16 0.13 -15.76
C PRO A 205 34.48 -1.36 -15.93
N TYR A 206 34.11 -2.17 -14.93
CA TYR A 206 34.30 -3.62 -14.96
C TYR A 206 33.02 -4.37 -14.59
N GLU A 207 32.88 -5.57 -15.15
CA GLU A 207 31.91 -6.59 -14.73
C GLU A 207 32.62 -7.91 -14.39
N ALA A 208 31.95 -8.79 -13.66
CA ALA A 208 32.32 -10.19 -13.53
C ALA A 208 31.13 -11.07 -13.95
N ALA A 209 31.39 -12.30 -14.40
CA ALA A 209 30.32 -13.20 -14.83
C ALA A 209 29.50 -13.76 -13.65
N SER A 210 30.13 -13.90 -12.48
CA SER A 210 29.50 -14.35 -11.25
C SER A 210 30.15 -13.70 -10.03
N PHE A 211 29.50 -13.77 -8.87
CA PHE A 211 30.10 -13.31 -7.62
C PHE A 211 31.41 -14.05 -7.30
N LYS A 212 31.47 -15.35 -7.60
CA LYS A 212 32.69 -16.16 -7.40
C LYS A 212 33.84 -15.71 -8.30
N ASP A 213 33.55 -15.35 -9.54
CA ASP A 213 34.57 -14.82 -10.47
C ASP A 213 35.08 -13.47 -9.98
N ALA A 214 34.18 -12.60 -9.49
CA ALA A 214 34.55 -11.33 -8.89
C ALA A 214 35.51 -11.52 -7.69
N GLN A 215 35.21 -12.47 -6.80
CA GLN A 215 36.06 -12.81 -5.66
C GLN A 215 37.44 -13.37 -6.07
N ASN A 216 37.50 -14.08 -7.19
CA ASN A 216 38.75 -14.59 -7.76
C ASN A 216 39.52 -13.53 -8.58
N GLY A 217 39.00 -12.30 -8.68
CA GLY A 217 39.61 -11.23 -9.45
C GLY A 217 39.46 -11.36 -10.96
N VAL A 218 38.50 -12.17 -11.43
CA VAL A 218 38.23 -12.39 -12.85
C VAL A 218 37.19 -11.37 -13.32
N PHE A 219 37.69 -10.31 -13.95
CA PHE A 219 36.88 -9.20 -14.46
C PHE A 219 37.00 -9.04 -15.97
N LYS A 220 35.93 -8.56 -16.58
CA LYS A 220 35.88 -8.08 -17.95
C LYS A 220 35.71 -6.57 -17.93
N GLN A 221 36.59 -5.86 -18.63
CA GLN A 221 36.45 -4.42 -18.82
C GLN A 221 35.27 -4.14 -19.76
N LEU A 222 34.45 -3.18 -19.38
CA LEU A 222 33.29 -2.71 -20.15
C LEU A 222 33.67 -1.49 -21.02
N PRO A 223 32.91 -1.21 -22.10
CA PRO A 223 33.11 0.00 -22.87
C PRO A 223 32.76 1.24 -22.02
N LEU A 224 33.60 2.26 -22.10
CA LEU A 224 33.37 3.53 -21.41
C LEU A 224 32.51 4.45 -22.29
N ASP A 225 31.22 4.18 -22.35
CA ASP A 225 30.28 4.90 -23.21
C ASP A 225 29.54 6.02 -22.47
N ASN A 226 28.93 6.94 -23.22
CA ASN A 226 28.05 7.93 -22.61
C ASN A 226 26.60 7.43 -22.62
N MET A 227 26.14 6.95 -21.46
CA MET A 227 24.81 6.36 -21.32
C MET A 227 23.70 7.40 -21.10
N ALA A 228 24.00 8.51 -20.42
CA ALA A 228 22.98 9.34 -19.78
C ALA A 228 22.66 10.66 -20.51
N THR A 229 23.26 10.94 -21.68
CA THR A 229 23.17 12.24 -22.38
C THR A 229 21.73 12.80 -22.49
N ALA A 230 20.80 12.02 -23.04
CA ALA A 230 19.40 12.42 -23.21
C ALA A 230 18.63 12.59 -21.88
N CYS A 231 19.24 12.20 -20.75
CA CYS A 231 18.68 12.37 -19.42
C CYS A 231 19.75 12.86 -18.43
N ALA A 232 20.66 13.73 -18.88
CA ALA A 232 21.81 14.17 -18.07
C ALA A 232 21.45 14.68 -16.66
N PRO A 233 20.32 15.41 -16.45
CA PRO A 233 19.87 15.82 -15.12
C PRO A 233 19.63 14.69 -14.12
N SER A 234 19.54 13.44 -14.56
CA SER A 234 19.32 12.30 -13.68
C SER A 234 20.58 11.48 -13.41
N GLY A 235 21.67 11.63 -14.18
CA GLY A 235 22.75 10.63 -14.13
C GLY A 235 24.10 10.88 -14.82
N ASP A 236 24.37 12.04 -15.42
CA ASP A 236 25.55 12.22 -16.30
C ASP A 236 26.77 12.91 -15.64
N ILE A 237 26.70 13.24 -14.34
CA ILE A 237 27.86 13.82 -13.65
C ILE A 237 28.93 12.74 -13.41
N TYR A 238 30.20 13.12 -13.56
CA TYR A 238 31.37 12.43 -13.00
C TYR A 238 32.03 13.28 -11.91
N SER A 239 32.68 12.63 -10.94
CA SER A 239 33.40 13.28 -9.84
C SER A 239 34.45 12.33 -9.24
N ASN A 240 35.18 12.80 -8.22
CA ASN A 240 35.94 11.98 -7.28
C ASN A 240 35.38 12.12 -5.85
N VAL A 241 35.89 11.33 -4.90
CA VAL A 241 35.40 11.36 -3.51
C VAL A 241 35.75 12.65 -2.76
N LEU A 242 36.82 13.35 -3.16
CA LEU A 242 37.24 14.61 -2.52
C LEU A 242 36.26 15.76 -2.83
N ASP A 243 35.92 15.94 -4.10
CA ASP A 243 34.91 16.90 -4.55
C ASP A 243 33.54 16.55 -3.92
N LEU A 244 33.19 15.26 -3.80
CA LEU A 244 31.92 14.83 -3.22
C LEU A 244 31.80 15.11 -1.71
N VAL A 245 32.87 14.93 -0.92
CA VAL A 245 32.81 15.30 0.50
C VAL A 245 32.81 16.81 0.71
N HIS A 246 33.46 17.57 -0.18
CA HIS A 246 33.36 19.03 -0.17
C HIS A 246 31.93 19.49 -0.48
N TRP A 247 31.33 18.94 -1.54
CA TRP A 247 29.92 19.14 -1.87
C TRP A 247 29.00 18.80 -0.69
N GLY A 248 29.15 17.61 -0.12
CA GLY A 248 28.34 17.16 1.01
C GLY A 248 28.50 18.04 2.25
N GLN A 249 29.69 18.59 2.50
CA GLN A 249 29.91 19.54 3.59
C GLN A 249 29.09 20.82 3.41
N VAL A 250 29.07 21.38 2.20
CA VAL A 250 28.28 22.58 1.89
C VAL A 250 26.79 22.31 2.06
N ILE A 251 26.29 21.18 1.57
CA ILE A 251 24.88 20.80 1.71
C ILE A 251 24.49 20.58 3.17
N MET A 252 25.31 19.84 3.93
CA MET A 252 25.11 19.60 5.36
C MET A 252 25.09 20.90 6.19
N LYS A 253 25.78 21.94 5.71
CA LYS A 253 25.79 23.29 6.29
C LYS A 253 24.82 24.25 5.59
N TYR A 254 23.79 23.73 4.93
CA TYR A 254 22.72 24.51 4.30
C TYR A 254 23.25 25.60 3.34
N GLY A 255 24.28 25.28 2.57
CA GLY A 255 24.87 26.18 1.57
C GLY A 255 26.02 27.05 2.09
N GLU A 256 26.37 26.99 3.38
CA GLU A 256 27.47 27.77 3.95
C GLU A 256 28.81 27.02 3.88
N HIS A 257 29.88 27.74 3.54
CA HIS A 257 31.26 27.27 3.67
C HIS A 257 32.18 28.38 4.18
N ASN A 258 32.95 28.12 5.23
CA ASN A 258 33.90 29.05 5.84
C ASN A 258 33.32 30.48 6.08
N GLY A 259 32.08 30.56 6.57
CA GLY A 259 31.39 31.84 6.83
C GLY A 259 30.88 32.57 5.59
N THR A 260 30.96 31.96 4.40
CA THR A 260 30.39 32.48 3.15
C THR A 260 29.21 31.61 2.73
N GLN A 261 28.06 32.24 2.46
CA GLN A 261 26.89 31.57 1.89
C GLN A 261 27.13 31.37 0.39
N LEU A 262 27.40 30.13 -0.04
CA LEU A 262 27.69 29.79 -1.44
C LEU A 262 26.44 29.38 -2.23
N LEU A 263 25.45 28.81 -1.55
CA LEU A 263 24.16 28.37 -2.12
C LEU A 263 23.01 28.91 -1.30
N ASN A 264 21.82 29.04 -1.86
CA ASN A 264 20.67 29.54 -1.14
C ASN A 264 20.22 28.59 -0.02
N ARG A 265 20.21 29.09 1.23
CA ARG A 265 19.91 28.31 2.42
C ARG A 265 18.53 27.64 2.38
N ASP A 266 17.49 28.41 2.05
CA ASP A 266 16.11 27.93 2.08
C ASP A 266 15.87 26.85 1.02
N SER A 267 16.53 26.99 -0.13
CA SER A 267 16.48 26.01 -1.21
C SER A 267 17.15 24.68 -0.84
N ILE A 268 18.27 24.73 -0.08
CA ILE A 268 18.89 23.51 0.44
C ILE A 268 17.99 22.84 1.50
N ILE A 269 17.38 23.62 2.39
CA ILE A 269 16.44 23.08 3.40
C ILE A 269 15.25 22.41 2.73
N GLU A 270 14.69 23.03 1.68
CA GLU A 270 13.59 22.46 0.91
C GLU A 270 14.01 21.14 0.22
N GLY A 271 15.23 21.07 -0.31
CA GLY A 271 15.78 19.85 -0.91
C GLY A 271 16.03 18.72 0.09
N LEU A 272 16.29 19.05 1.35
CA LEU A 272 16.46 18.09 2.45
C LEU A 272 15.15 17.80 3.19
N SER A 273 14.01 18.31 2.71
CA SER A 273 12.69 18.06 3.28
C SER A 273 11.99 16.89 2.60
N GLY A 274 11.28 16.07 3.38
CA GLY A 274 10.60 14.88 2.86
C GLY A 274 9.33 15.25 2.09
N HIS A 275 9.32 15.00 0.79
CA HIS A 275 8.20 15.32 -0.11
C HIS A 275 7.39 14.11 -0.56
N THR A 276 8.00 12.93 -0.47
CA THR A 276 7.37 11.64 -0.77
C THR A 276 7.82 10.64 0.26
N ILE A 277 6.90 9.79 0.73
CA ILE A 277 7.23 8.67 1.61
C ILE A 277 7.52 7.45 0.73
N ASP A 278 8.67 6.82 0.95
CA ASP A 278 9.03 5.55 0.34
C ASP A 278 8.74 4.42 1.33
N PHE A 279 7.76 3.58 1.01
CA PHE A 279 7.33 2.48 1.88
C PHE A 279 7.96 1.15 1.45
N LYS A 280 9.10 0.79 2.04
CA LYS A 280 9.83 -0.46 1.76
C LYS A 280 9.47 -1.63 2.69
N GLY A 281 8.30 -1.61 3.34
CA GLY A 281 7.89 -2.64 4.29
C GLY A 281 8.60 -2.55 5.65
N ARG A 282 8.66 -3.66 6.40
CA ARG A 282 9.21 -3.68 7.77
C ARG A 282 10.74 -3.56 7.72
N ARG A 283 11.28 -2.56 8.42
CA ARG A 283 12.71 -2.29 8.52
C ARG A 283 13.29 -2.76 9.85
N THR A 284 14.61 -2.95 9.88
CA THR A 284 15.32 -3.35 11.09
C THR A 284 15.42 -2.17 12.08
N PRO A 285 15.58 -2.42 13.40
CA PRO A 285 15.54 -1.37 14.42
C PRO A 285 16.65 -0.30 14.31
N GLU A 286 17.70 -0.57 13.54
CA GLU A 286 18.76 0.40 13.25
C GLU A 286 18.26 1.58 12.42
N PHE A 287 17.16 1.41 11.69
CA PHE A 287 16.67 2.43 10.78
C PHE A 287 15.37 3.10 11.23
N GLY A 288 15.08 4.26 10.63
CA GLY A 288 13.78 4.89 10.75
C GLY A 288 12.66 3.96 10.25
N PRO A 289 11.45 4.03 10.87
CA PRO A 289 10.33 3.18 10.49
C PRO A 289 9.82 3.46 9.06
N LEU A 290 10.15 4.63 8.50
CA LEU A 290 9.82 5.06 7.15
C LEU A 290 11.04 5.78 6.56
N THR A 291 11.22 5.65 5.26
CA THR A 291 12.11 6.50 4.47
C THR A 291 11.28 7.56 3.75
N ALA A 292 11.86 8.73 3.55
CA ALA A 292 11.31 9.75 2.68
C ALA A 292 12.28 10.10 1.56
N TYR A 293 11.78 10.79 0.55
CA TYR A 293 12.57 11.31 -0.55
C TYR A 293 12.22 12.79 -0.75
N GLY A 294 13.25 13.61 -0.94
CA GLY A 294 13.15 15.04 -1.12
C GLY A 294 14.15 15.49 -2.17
N LEU A 295 13.65 16.02 -3.29
CA LEU A 295 14.41 16.69 -4.36
C LEU A 295 15.85 16.17 -4.60
N GLY A 296 16.03 14.86 -4.78
CA GLY A 296 17.34 14.27 -5.07
C GLY A 296 18.08 13.68 -3.86
N TRP A 297 17.44 13.62 -2.70
CA TRP A 297 17.95 13.02 -1.47
C TRP A 297 16.96 11.99 -0.93
N GLY A 298 17.49 10.84 -0.54
CA GLY A 298 16.84 9.92 0.40
C GLY A 298 17.04 10.43 1.83
N LEU A 299 15.98 10.37 2.61
CA LEU A 299 15.92 10.81 4.01
C LEU A 299 15.58 9.61 4.87
N ASP A 300 16.42 9.37 5.87
CA ASP A 300 16.23 8.30 6.83
C ASP A 300 16.81 8.68 8.21
N SER A 301 16.62 7.80 9.18
CA SER A 301 17.34 7.81 10.45
C SER A 301 18.16 6.53 10.57
N TYR A 302 19.38 6.63 11.06
CA TYR A 302 20.22 5.49 11.43
C TYR A 302 20.66 5.60 12.89
N LYS A 303 20.19 4.69 13.74
CA LYS A 303 20.46 4.63 15.19
C LYS A 303 20.30 5.98 15.89
N GLY A 304 19.25 6.72 15.52
CA GLY A 304 18.91 8.03 16.09
C GLY A 304 19.57 9.24 15.41
N TYR A 305 20.44 9.04 14.43
CA TYR A 305 21.01 10.12 13.62
C TYR A 305 20.24 10.29 12.32
N ILE A 306 19.89 11.51 11.97
CA ILE A 306 19.34 11.80 10.63
C ILE A 306 20.43 11.50 9.60
N VAL A 307 20.06 10.80 8.54
CA VAL A 307 20.93 10.57 7.38
C VAL A 307 20.24 11.05 6.11
N TYR A 308 20.92 11.98 5.42
CA TYR A 308 20.59 12.34 4.04
C TYR A 308 21.53 11.57 3.14
N GLU A 309 20.98 10.87 2.16
CA GLU A 309 21.80 10.04 1.29
C GLU A 309 21.32 10.00 -0.14
N HIS A 310 22.24 9.72 -1.05
CA HIS A 310 21.87 9.26 -2.37
C HIS A 310 22.95 8.34 -2.91
N SER A 311 22.53 7.28 -3.59
CA SER A 311 23.43 6.34 -4.27
C SER A 311 23.26 6.43 -5.79
N GLY A 312 24.23 5.92 -6.52
CA GLY A 312 24.20 5.88 -7.96
C GLY A 312 24.63 4.51 -8.50
N HIS A 313 23.97 4.10 -9.56
CA HIS A 313 24.24 2.87 -10.30
C HIS A 313 24.28 3.22 -11.78
N ASN A 314 25.42 2.98 -12.42
CA ASN A 314 25.57 2.92 -13.87
C ASN A 314 26.28 1.60 -14.20
N PRO A 315 26.15 1.07 -15.42
CA PRO A 315 26.91 -0.10 -15.86
C PRO A 315 28.41 0.01 -15.52
N GLY A 316 28.88 -0.92 -14.69
CA GLY A 316 30.26 -0.98 -14.18
C GLY A 316 30.67 0.10 -13.18
N TYR A 317 29.73 0.84 -12.57
CA TYR A 317 30.02 1.87 -11.58
C TYR A 317 28.98 1.93 -10.45
N ARG A 318 29.46 2.13 -9.21
CA ARG A 318 28.62 2.36 -8.03
C ARG A 318 29.11 3.55 -7.21
N SER A 319 28.20 4.43 -6.83
CA SER A 319 28.50 5.61 -6.01
C SER A 319 27.57 5.71 -4.79
N SER A 320 28.06 6.37 -3.76
CA SER A 320 27.33 6.62 -2.52
C SER A 320 27.84 7.90 -1.87
N LEU A 321 26.91 8.77 -1.47
CA LEU A 321 27.16 9.94 -0.63
C LEU A 321 26.15 9.95 0.52
N SER A 322 26.63 10.15 1.74
CA SER A 322 25.76 10.29 2.92
C SER A 322 26.23 11.38 3.84
N LEU A 323 25.27 12.12 4.38
CA LEU A 323 25.44 13.24 5.30
C LEU A 323 24.73 12.89 6.61
N PHE A 324 25.43 13.04 7.73
CA PHE A 324 24.91 12.91 9.09
C PHE A 324 25.06 14.28 9.77
N PRO A 325 24.07 15.18 9.63
CA PRO A 325 24.20 16.57 10.07
C PRO A 325 24.49 16.70 11.57
N ASP A 326 23.79 15.91 12.40
CA ASP A 326 23.94 15.94 13.87
C ASP A 326 25.33 15.50 14.33
N ALA A 327 26.03 14.71 13.51
CA ALA A 327 27.39 14.26 13.74
C ALA A 327 28.45 15.09 12.98
N GLU A 328 28.03 16.05 12.16
CA GLU A 328 28.89 16.78 11.22
C GLU A 328 29.77 15.84 10.37
N LEU A 329 29.17 14.75 9.87
CA LEU A 329 29.86 13.67 9.17
C LEU A 329 29.37 13.53 7.72
N VAL A 330 30.31 13.50 6.78
CA VAL A 330 30.08 13.28 5.35
C VAL A 330 30.95 12.12 4.89
N ILE A 331 30.35 11.17 4.18
CA ILE A 331 31.01 9.96 3.68
C ILE A 331 30.72 9.83 2.19
N ALA A 332 31.76 9.73 1.38
CA ALA A 332 31.67 9.45 -0.06
C ALA A 332 32.40 8.14 -0.39
N HIS A 333 31.80 7.31 -1.24
CA HIS A 333 32.37 6.04 -1.70
C HIS A 333 32.06 5.83 -3.18
N LEU A 334 33.10 5.60 -3.99
CA LEU A 334 33.02 5.27 -5.42
C LEU A 334 33.68 3.91 -5.71
N ALA A 335 33.07 3.08 -6.55
CA ALA A 335 33.61 1.78 -6.99
C ALA A 335 33.40 1.57 -8.50
N ASN A 336 34.40 1.01 -9.20
CA ASN A 336 34.34 0.72 -10.63
C ASN A 336 33.79 -0.68 -10.97
N VAL A 337 32.75 -1.06 -10.24
CA VAL A 337 31.87 -2.19 -10.51
C VAL A 337 30.47 -1.82 -9.99
N ASP A 338 29.43 -2.31 -10.64
CA ASP A 338 28.02 -1.96 -10.36
C ASP A 338 27.30 -2.95 -9.43
N SER A 339 27.61 -4.24 -9.58
CA SER A 339 27.11 -5.34 -8.75
C SER A 339 27.86 -5.44 -7.43
N THR A 340 27.67 -4.44 -6.57
CA THR A 340 28.20 -4.45 -5.19
C THR A 340 27.34 -3.65 -4.21
N ALA A 341 27.17 -4.19 -3.01
CA ALA A 341 26.52 -3.52 -1.90
C ALA A 341 27.50 -2.72 -1.02
N LEU A 342 28.81 -2.78 -1.28
CA LEU A 342 29.80 -2.18 -0.37
C LEU A 342 29.63 -0.66 -0.24
N PRO A 343 29.50 0.15 -1.32
CA PRO A 343 29.35 1.60 -1.20
C PRO A 343 28.16 2.04 -0.36
N ILE A 344 27.06 1.28 -0.37
CA ILE A 344 25.86 1.61 0.40
C ILE A 344 25.96 1.16 1.87
N ASN A 345 26.75 0.13 2.18
CA ASN A 345 26.90 -0.38 3.54
C ASN A 345 28.09 0.24 4.30
N THR A 346 29.14 0.67 3.59
CA THR A 346 30.33 1.30 4.19
C THR A 346 29.99 2.52 5.05
N ARG A 347 28.94 3.27 4.71
CA ARG A 347 28.52 4.44 5.49
C ARG A 347 28.09 4.08 6.92
N TYR A 348 27.40 2.95 7.09
CA TYR A 348 26.89 2.52 8.39
C TYR A 348 28.00 1.92 9.23
N TYR A 349 28.93 1.19 8.61
CA TYR A 349 30.15 0.76 9.28
C TYR A 349 30.98 1.94 9.78
N ILE A 350 31.22 2.94 8.93
CA ILE A 350 31.98 4.14 9.32
C ILE A 350 31.24 4.91 10.42
N ALA A 351 29.91 5.05 10.33
CA ALA A 351 29.12 5.69 11.37
C ALA A 351 29.22 4.93 12.70
N ASP A 352 29.08 3.60 12.69
CA ASP A 352 29.22 2.77 13.89
C ASP A 352 30.60 2.92 14.54
N GLU A 353 31.67 2.85 13.74
CA GLU A 353 33.05 2.97 14.24
C GLU A 353 33.40 4.39 14.73
N LEU A 354 33.03 5.43 13.97
CA LEU A 354 33.45 6.80 14.26
C LEU A 354 32.60 7.44 15.37
N LEU A 355 31.31 7.10 15.41
CA LEU A 355 30.36 7.60 16.40
C LEU A 355 30.23 6.67 17.61
N ASP A 356 30.90 5.50 17.60
CA ASP A 356 30.90 4.51 18.69
C ASP A 356 29.47 4.03 18.99
N LEU A 357 28.76 3.65 17.92
CA LEU A 357 27.40 3.13 17.99
C LEU A 357 27.44 1.61 18.17
N PRO A 358 26.40 1.01 18.80
CA PRO A 358 26.33 -0.44 18.98
C PRO A 358 26.45 -1.18 17.64
N LYS A 359 27.36 -2.14 17.49
CA LYS A 359 27.62 -2.85 16.22
C LYS A 359 26.63 -4.00 15.99
N THR A 360 25.35 -3.67 15.88
CA THR A 360 24.25 -4.64 15.76
C THR A 360 24.29 -5.47 14.47
N GLN A 361 25.00 -5.01 13.43
CA GLN A 361 25.16 -5.71 12.17
C GLN A 361 26.60 -5.60 11.65
N ASP A 362 27.04 -6.66 10.96
CA ASP A 362 28.30 -6.64 10.21
C ASP A 362 28.07 -6.10 8.79
N TRP A 363 28.11 -4.77 8.68
CA TRP A 363 27.80 -4.04 7.45
C TRP A 363 28.74 -4.38 6.29
N ILE A 364 30.06 -4.36 6.51
CA ILE A 364 31.06 -4.47 5.43
C ILE A 364 31.49 -5.90 5.14
N ASN A 365 31.14 -6.88 5.98
CA ASN A 365 31.27 -8.30 5.63
C ASN A 365 29.90 -8.94 5.39
N ALA A 366 29.20 -9.43 6.41
CA ALA A 366 28.01 -10.28 6.20
C ALA A 366 26.94 -9.61 5.32
N MET A 367 26.54 -8.38 5.64
CA MET A 367 25.51 -7.65 4.88
C MET A 367 25.96 -7.31 3.46
N THR A 368 27.23 -6.89 3.31
CA THR A 368 27.79 -6.58 1.99
C THR A 368 27.94 -7.82 1.13
N LEU A 369 28.42 -8.94 1.66
CA LEU A 369 28.63 -10.18 0.90
C LEU A 369 27.29 -10.78 0.49
N ASN A 370 26.29 -10.78 1.37
CA ASN A 370 24.95 -11.25 1.04
C ASN A 370 24.29 -10.34 0.00
N GLY A 371 24.32 -9.01 0.20
CA GLY A 371 23.74 -8.06 -0.76
C GLY A 371 24.45 -8.09 -2.12
N THR A 372 25.78 -8.23 -2.14
CA THR A 372 26.55 -8.34 -3.39
C THR A 372 26.23 -9.64 -4.11
N ARG A 373 26.14 -10.76 -3.39
CA ARG A 373 25.72 -12.05 -3.97
C ARG A 373 24.33 -11.94 -4.58
N GLN A 374 23.37 -11.39 -3.83
CA GLN A 374 22.00 -11.19 -4.30
C GLN A 374 21.98 -10.38 -5.60
N MET A 375 22.75 -9.28 -5.70
CA MET A 375 22.83 -8.50 -6.94
C MET A 375 23.31 -9.32 -8.14
N TYR A 376 24.31 -10.19 -7.96
CA TYR A 376 24.75 -11.09 -9.04
C TYR A 376 23.67 -12.14 -9.40
N GLU A 377 22.96 -12.65 -8.41
CA GLU A 377 21.85 -13.59 -8.60
C GLU A 377 20.67 -12.91 -9.32
N ASP A 378 20.30 -11.69 -8.95
CA ASP A 378 19.25 -10.90 -9.60
C ASP A 378 19.59 -10.61 -11.07
N VAL A 379 20.84 -10.25 -11.37
CA VAL A 379 21.30 -10.07 -12.77
C VAL A 379 21.23 -11.39 -13.55
N ALA A 380 21.55 -12.52 -12.92
CA ALA A 380 21.46 -13.83 -13.57
C ALA A 380 19.99 -14.26 -13.78
N LEU A 381 19.10 -13.99 -12.82
CA LEU A 381 17.66 -14.25 -12.92
C LEU A 381 17.01 -13.38 -13.99
N GLY A 382 17.31 -12.08 -14.03
CA GLY A 382 16.81 -11.18 -15.08
C GLY A 382 17.26 -11.56 -16.49
N ALA A 383 18.38 -12.26 -16.62
CA ALA A 383 18.84 -12.83 -17.89
C ALA A 383 18.15 -14.16 -18.27
N GLN A 384 17.48 -14.82 -17.34
CA GLN A 384 16.60 -15.96 -17.61
C GLN A 384 15.20 -15.49 -17.99
N GLY A 385 14.75 -14.39 -17.37
CA GLY A 385 13.42 -13.81 -17.50
C GLY A 385 12.32 -14.69 -16.89
N ASP A 386 11.14 -14.12 -16.74
CA ASP A 386 9.94 -14.83 -16.30
C ASP A 386 8.95 -14.86 -17.46
N PHE A 387 8.81 -16.04 -18.08
CA PHE A 387 8.03 -16.21 -19.31
C PHE A 387 7.02 -17.35 -19.15
N PRO A 388 5.86 -17.26 -19.83
CA PRO A 388 4.88 -18.34 -19.84
C PRO A 388 5.50 -19.65 -20.37
N GLU A 389 4.95 -20.78 -19.93
CA GLU A 389 5.45 -22.10 -20.35
C GLU A 389 5.45 -22.25 -21.88
N ARG A 390 6.61 -22.63 -22.42
CA ARG A 390 6.79 -22.86 -23.86
C ARG A 390 5.83 -23.94 -24.36
N ILE A 391 5.03 -23.59 -25.37
CA ILE A 391 4.21 -24.58 -26.10
C ILE A 391 5.10 -25.28 -27.11
N ARG A 392 5.44 -26.55 -26.83
CA ARG A 392 6.37 -27.34 -27.65
C ARG A 392 5.78 -27.69 -29.03
N ASP A 393 6.66 -27.92 -29.98
CA ASP A 393 6.34 -28.41 -31.33
C ASP A 393 5.41 -27.49 -32.15
N LYS A 394 5.43 -26.18 -31.86
CA LYS A 394 4.71 -25.14 -32.62
C LYS A 394 5.70 -24.26 -33.37
N PRO A 395 5.87 -24.44 -34.70
CA PRO A 395 6.79 -23.61 -35.48
C PRO A 395 6.25 -22.18 -35.64
N SER A 396 7.14 -21.27 -36.03
CA SER A 396 6.78 -19.95 -36.56
C SER A 396 5.78 -20.08 -37.70
N VAL A 397 4.78 -19.21 -37.72
CA VAL A 397 3.79 -19.16 -38.79
C VAL A 397 4.36 -18.40 -39.99
N HIS A 398 5.20 -17.40 -39.72
CA HIS A 398 5.86 -16.58 -40.74
C HIS A 398 7.30 -17.02 -40.98
N ASP A 399 7.77 -16.85 -42.22
CA ASP A 399 9.17 -17.04 -42.58
C ASP A 399 10.04 -15.96 -41.90
N PRO A 400 11.26 -16.28 -41.42
CA PRO A 400 12.15 -15.28 -40.82
C PRO A 400 12.37 -14.03 -41.68
N THR A 401 12.36 -14.15 -43.01
CA THR A 401 12.48 -12.99 -43.91
C THR A 401 11.33 -12.01 -43.80
N GLU A 402 10.13 -12.46 -43.41
CA GLU A 402 8.94 -11.62 -43.20
C GLU A 402 8.95 -10.91 -41.84
N LEU A 403 9.70 -11.45 -40.87
CA LEU A 403 9.89 -10.87 -39.55
C LEU A 403 10.99 -9.79 -39.54
N ALA A 404 11.95 -9.89 -40.48
CA ALA A 404 13.01 -8.91 -40.65
C ALA A 404 12.47 -7.58 -41.19
N GLY A 405 12.84 -6.47 -40.55
CA GLY A 405 12.34 -5.14 -40.89
C GLY A 405 12.75 -4.06 -39.91
N ASP A 406 12.36 -2.83 -40.20
CA ASP A 406 12.48 -1.69 -39.28
C ASP A 406 11.14 -1.40 -38.64
N TYR A 407 11.13 -1.25 -37.32
CA TYR A 407 9.96 -1.03 -36.50
C TYR A 407 10.17 0.21 -35.61
N SER A 408 9.08 0.92 -35.28
CA SER A 408 9.13 2.13 -34.47
C SER A 408 8.15 2.06 -33.30
N ASN A 409 8.56 2.58 -32.16
CA ASN A 409 7.69 2.83 -31.01
C ASN A 409 7.75 4.33 -30.66
N PRO A 410 6.60 4.99 -30.44
CA PRO A 410 6.56 6.44 -30.22
C PRO A 410 7.22 6.90 -28.91
N LEU A 411 7.44 6.00 -27.94
CA LEU A 411 8.10 6.28 -26.67
C LEU A 411 9.59 5.86 -26.70
N TYR A 412 9.88 4.64 -27.13
CA TYR A 412 11.22 4.04 -27.03
C TYR A 412 12.09 4.24 -28.29
N GLY A 413 11.49 4.64 -29.41
CA GLY A 413 12.17 4.83 -30.69
C GLY A 413 12.24 3.56 -31.54
N ASP A 414 13.23 3.50 -32.42
CA ASP A 414 13.27 2.52 -33.50
C ASP A 414 14.04 1.24 -33.15
N VAL A 415 13.57 0.12 -33.69
CA VAL A 415 14.16 -1.22 -33.60
C VAL A 415 14.37 -1.77 -35.01
N SER A 416 15.56 -2.28 -35.27
CA SER A 416 15.87 -2.98 -36.51
C SER A 416 16.00 -4.48 -36.26
N ILE A 417 15.31 -5.29 -37.04
CA ILE A 417 15.44 -6.75 -37.06
C ILE A 417 16.01 -7.14 -38.42
N ARG A 418 17.07 -7.95 -38.44
CA ARG A 418 17.76 -8.39 -39.67
C ARG A 418 17.97 -9.89 -39.65
N LEU A 419 17.90 -10.50 -40.83
CA LEU A 419 18.30 -11.89 -41.03
C LEU A 419 19.80 -11.91 -41.36
N GLU A 420 20.57 -12.65 -40.58
CA GLU A 420 22.02 -12.78 -40.72
C GLU A 420 22.43 -14.25 -40.78
N GLY A 421 23.51 -14.57 -41.48
CA GLY A 421 24.09 -15.91 -41.45
C GLY A 421 24.89 -16.13 -40.16
N SER A 422 24.68 -17.26 -39.49
CA SER A 422 25.48 -17.69 -38.35
C SER A 422 26.82 -18.33 -38.77
N ASP A 423 27.75 -18.46 -37.83
CA ASP A 423 29.01 -19.20 -38.03
C ASP A 423 28.77 -20.70 -38.36
N SER A 424 27.59 -21.23 -38.05
CA SER A 424 27.15 -22.59 -38.40
C SER A 424 26.46 -22.69 -39.77
N GLY A 425 26.24 -21.56 -40.47
CA GLY A 425 25.55 -21.50 -41.76
C GLY A 425 24.01 -21.46 -41.67
N GLU A 426 23.45 -21.27 -40.47
CA GLU A 426 22.01 -21.11 -40.24
C GLU A 426 21.60 -19.63 -40.30
N GLU A 427 20.41 -19.34 -40.81
CA GLU A 427 19.87 -17.97 -40.81
C GLU A 427 19.28 -17.63 -39.44
N ILE A 428 19.79 -16.58 -38.81
CA ILE A 428 19.36 -16.11 -37.48
C ILE A 428 18.79 -14.70 -37.57
N LEU A 429 17.73 -14.44 -36.80
CA LEU A 429 17.18 -13.10 -36.65
C LEU A 429 17.92 -12.34 -35.55
N ARG A 430 18.53 -11.21 -35.90
CA ARG A 430 19.18 -10.31 -34.94
C ARG A 430 18.33 -9.06 -34.76
N MET A 431 17.96 -8.78 -33.52
CA MET A 431 17.26 -7.57 -33.11
C MET A 431 18.26 -6.56 -32.55
N ARG A 432 18.09 -5.30 -32.93
CA ARG A 432 18.89 -4.19 -32.43
C ARG A 432 18.00 -3.00 -32.06
N LEU A 433 18.14 -2.54 -30.81
CA LEU A 433 17.55 -1.32 -30.27
C LEU A 433 18.70 -0.39 -29.86
N ARG A 434 19.04 0.56 -30.71
CA ARG A 434 20.21 1.47 -30.56
C ARG A 434 21.53 0.70 -30.40
N VAL A 435 22.00 0.54 -29.16
CA VAL A 435 23.24 -0.17 -28.78
C VAL A 435 22.96 -1.58 -28.26
N PHE A 436 21.72 -1.88 -27.88
CA PHE A 436 21.33 -3.20 -27.41
C PHE A 436 21.15 -4.13 -28.61
N GLU A 437 21.76 -5.30 -28.53
CA GLU A 437 21.62 -6.36 -29.53
C GLU A 437 21.21 -7.67 -28.85
N GLY A 438 20.42 -8.45 -29.56
CA GLY A 438 19.96 -9.77 -29.12
C GLY A 438 19.63 -10.67 -30.31
N THR A 439 19.91 -11.96 -30.19
CA THR A 439 19.44 -12.97 -31.15
C THR A 439 18.01 -13.33 -30.79
N LEU A 440 17.12 -13.40 -31.78
CA LEU A 440 15.75 -13.88 -31.63
C LEU A 440 15.76 -15.40 -31.80
N GLU A 441 15.64 -16.12 -30.69
CA GLU A 441 15.55 -17.57 -30.66
C GLU A 441 14.07 -17.98 -30.64
N HIS A 442 13.65 -18.80 -31.61
CA HIS A 442 12.25 -19.20 -31.71
C HIS A 442 11.76 -19.89 -30.42
N TYR A 443 10.67 -19.37 -29.84
CA TYR A 443 10.04 -19.89 -28.65
C TYR A 443 8.84 -20.77 -29.03
N HIS A 444 7.77 -20.18 -29.54
CA HIS A 444 6.59 -20.88 -30.07
C HIS A 444 5.78 -19.93 -30.94
N TYR A 445 5.17 -20.44 -32.02
CA TYR A 445 4.46 -19.57 -32.98
C TYR A 445 5.36 -18.40 -33.42
N ASP A 446 4.83 -17.20 -33.61
CA ASP A 446 5.62 -16.01 -33.92
C ASP A 446 6.15 -15.29 -32.65
N SER A 447 6.45 -16.04 -31.59
CA SER A 447 7.12 -15.50 -30.41
C SER A 447 8.55 -16.01 -30.30
N PHE A 448 9.47 -15.10 -30.02
CA PHE A 448 10.91 -15.30 -29.99
C PHE A 448 11.47 -14.83 -28.66
N TYR A 449 12.23 -15.69 -28.01
CA TYR A 449 13.01 -15.34 -26.84
C TYR A 449 14.25 -14.57 -27.28
N THR A 450 14.60 -13.53 -26.55
CA THR A 450 15.85 -12.81 -26.77
C THR A 450 16.42 -12.28 -25.47
N VAL A 451 17.75 -12.23 -25.39
CA VAL A 451 18.43 -11.49 -24.32
C VAL A 451 19.11 -10.30 -24.96
N MET A 452 18.54 -9.11 -24.74
CA MET A 452 19.12 -7.85 -25.18
C MET A 452 20.26 -7.48 -24.25
N ARG A 453 21.43 -7.18 -24.81
CA ARG A 453 22.66 -6.93 -24.03
C ARG A 453 23.41 -5.72 -24.54
N HIS A 454 23.90 -4.90 -23.62
CA HIS A 454 24.96 -3.92 -23.86
C HIS A 454 25.63 -3.56 -22.54
N SER A 455 26.96 -3.48 -22.53
CA SER A 455 27.73 -3.35 -21.29
C SER A 455 27.37 -4.46 -20.26
N SER A 456 27.25 -4.15 -18.96
CA SER A 456 26.75 -5.07 -17.93
C SER A 456 25.22 -5.24 -17.95
N PHE A 457 24.49 -4.44 -18.74
CA PHE A 457 23.04 -4.45 -18.78
C PHE A 457 22.53 -5.59 -19.65
N LYS A 458 21.67 -6.45 -19.08
CA LYS A 458 21.12 -7.64 -19.72
C LYS A 458 19.66 -7.78 -19.31
N PHE A 459 18.77 -7.90 -20.28
CA PHE A 459 17.35 -8.14 -20.01
C PHE A 459 16.80 -9.11 -21.03
N ALA A 460 16.21 -10.20 -20.53
CA ALA A 460 15.51 -11.16 -21.36
C ALA A 460 14.11 -10.63 -21.69
N ASN A 461 13.64 -10.91 -22.90
CA ASN A 461 12.28 -10.57 -23.33
C ASN A 461 11.72 -11.68 -24.22
N LEU A 462 10.39 -11.79 -24.21
CA LEU A 462 9.65 -12.51 -25.24
C LEU A 462 9.14 -11.48 -26.26
N VAL A 463 9.66 -11.56 -27.48
CA VAL A 463 9.23 -10.73 -28.62
C VAL A 463 8.15 -11.50 -29.36
N THR A 464 6.90 -11.04 -29.26
CA THR A 464 5.75 -11.66 -29.91
C THR A 464 5.29 -10.80 -31.08
N PHE A 465 5.41 -11.32 -32.29
CA PHE A 465 4.94 -10.63 -33.48
C PHE A 465 3.41 -10.72 -33.58
N ILE A 466 2.81 -9.62 -34.03
CA ILE A 466 1.38 -9.48 -34.24
C ILE A 466 1.11 -9.67 -35.72
N THR A 467 0.37 -10.72 -36.05
CA THR A 467 -0.15 -10.94 -37.41
C THR A 467 -1.39 -10.08 -37.64
N GLY A 468 -1.37 -9.29 -38.71
CA GLY A 468 -2.50 -8.51 -39.18
C GLY A 468 -3.58 -9.36 -39.84
N LEU A 469 -4.74 -8.76 -40.09
CA LEU A 469 -5.87 -9.43 -40.77
C LEU A 469 -5.53 -9.83 -42.23
N ASP A 470 -4.50 -9.23 -42.82
CA ASP A 470 -3.98 -9.55 -44.14
C ASP A 470 -2.94 -10.70 -44.12
N GLY A 471 -2.68 -11.28 -42.95
CA GLY A 471 -1.69 -12.34 -42.76
C GLY A 471 -0.24 -11.84 -42.82
N LYS A 472 0.00 -10.53 -42.77
CA LYS A 472 1.35 -9.95 -42.69
C LYS A 472 1.65 -9.49 -41.27
N ILE A 473 2.93 -9.25 -41.00
CA ILE A 473 3.35 -8.66 -39.72
C ILE A 473 2.85 -7.23 -39.59
N ALA A 474 1.97 -6.99 -38.62
CA ALA A 474 1.46 -5.67 -38.25
C ALA A 474 2.36 -4.94 -37.23
N GLY A 475 3.24 -5.68 -36.55
CA GLY A 475 4.18 -5.17 -35.55
C GLY A 475 4.63 -6.27 -34.59
N PHE A 476 5.26 -5.90 -33.49
CA PHE A 476 5.56 -6.82 -32.39
C PHE A 476 5.38 -6.16 -31.02
N GLN A 477 5.21 -6.99 -30.00
CA GLN A 477 5.21 -6.61 -28.58
C GLN A 477 6.39 -7.26 -27.87
N MET A 478 6.94 -6.54 -26.90
CA MET A 478 7.89 -7.08 -25.93
C MET A 478 7.66 -6.35 -24.61
N ASP A 479 7.66 -7.09 -23.50
CA ASP A 479 7.48 -6.52 -22.17
C ASP A 479 8.81 -5.91 -21.70
N LEU A 480 8.83 -4.60 -21.56
CA LEU A 480 9.98 -3.85 -21.07
C LEU A 480 9.74 -3.48 -19.60
N PHE A 481 10.54 -4.06 -18.69
CA PHE A 481 10.62 -3.69 -17.26
C PHE A 481 9.27 -3.61 -16.54
N ASP A 482 8.53 -4.73 -16.46
CA ASP A 482 7.28 -4.90 -15.70
C ASP A 482 6.14 -3.94 -16.06
N SER A 483 6.23 -3.22 -17.19
CA SER A 483 5.13 -2.37 -17.66
C SER A 483 4.07 -3.20 -18.37
N MET A 484 2.94 -3.42 -17.71
CA MET A 484 1.88 -4.36 -18.12
C MET A 484 1.23 -4.12 -19.50
N GLU A 485 1.46 -2.98 -20.16
CA GLU A 485 1.03 -2.77 -21.55
C GLU A 485 1.93 -1.75 -22.26
N ILE A 486 2.69 -2.19 -23.25
CA ILE A 486 3.49 -1.34 -24.13
C ILE A 486 2.78 -1.20 -25.48
N LEU A 487 2.76 0.01 -26.03
CA LEU A 487 2.37 0.22 -27.43
C LEU A 487 3.23 -0.69 -28.33
N PRO A 488 2.66 -1.43 -29.29
CA PRO A 488 3.45 -2.30 -30.14
C PRO A 488 4.47 -1.49 -30.97
N PHE A 489 5.58 -2.13 -31.31
CA PHE A 489 6.52 -1.62 -32.30
C PHE A 489 5.94 -1.87 -33.69
N LEU A 490 5.69 -0.81 -34.45
CA LEU A 490 5.02 -0.86 -35.75
C LEU A 490 6.03 -0.76 -36.90
N PRO A 491 5.85 -1.48 -38.03
CA PRO A 491 6.76 -1.39 -39.18
C PRO A 491 6.90 0.03 -39.73
N PHE A 492 8.08 0.39 -40.23
CA PHE A 492 8.30 1.63 -40.97
C PHE A 492 7.47 1.62 -42.24
N LEU A 493 6.55 2.59 -42.38
CA LEU A 493 5.86 2.81 -43.64
C LEU A 493 6.90 3.33 -44.66
N HIS A 494 7.28 2.50 -45.65
CA HIS A 494 8.08 2.98 -46.77
C HIS A 494 7.40 4.21 -47.41
N PRO A 495 8.14 5.31 -47.63
CA PRO A 495 7.55 6.54 -48.14
C PRO A 495 7.34 6.43 -49.64
N HIS A 496 6.11 6.12 -50.07
CA HIS A 496 5.64 6.57 -51.38
C HIS A 496 5.02 7.97 -51.22
N SER A 497 5.79 8.94 -51.72
CA SER A 497 5.51 10.34 -52.07
C SER A 497 4.07 10.87 -51.98
N ASN A 498 4.00 12.08 -51.41
CA ASN A 498 2.99 13.14 -51.54
C ASN A 498 1.70 13.02 -50.72
N SER A 499 1.70 13.68 -49.55
CA SER A 499 0.51 14.39 -49.08
C SER A 499 0.91 15.73 -48.43
N PRO A 500 0.11 16.80 -48.61
CA PRO A 500 0.52 18.16 -48.31
C PRO A 500 0.41 18.46 -46.81
N HIS A 501 1.21 19.42 -46.37
CA HIS A 501 1.16 20.03 -45.04
C HIS A 501 -0.27 20.26 -44.54
N LEU A 502 -0.62 19.65 -43.40
CA LEU A 502 -1.79 20.04 -42.62
C LEU A 502 -1.47 21.33 -41.83
N PRO A 503 -2.30 22.39 -41.94
CA PRO A 503 -2.11 23.60 -41.16
C PRO A 503 -2.53 23.40 -39.71
N HIS A 504 -1.95 24.18 -38.80
CA HIS A 504 -2.32 24.25 -37.39
C HIS A 504 -3.84 24.43 -37.19
N PRO A 505 -4.46 23.78 -36.19
CA PRO A 505 -5.88 23.99 -35.91
C PRO A 505 -6.08 25.39 -35.31
N PRO A 506 -7.07 26.17 -35.77
CA PRO A 506 -7.48 27.38 -35.07
C PRO A 506 -8.27 26.98 -33.82
N ALA A 507 -8.28 27.90 -32.84
CA ALA A 507 -9.00 27.76 -31.58
C ALA A 507 -10.43 27.26 -31.76
N ILE A 508 -10.76 26.13 -31.11
CA ILE A 508 -12.12 25.56 -31.16
C ILE A 508 -13.01 26.35 -30.22
N HIS A 509 -13.83 27.23 -30.78
CA HIS A 509 -15.14 27.52 -30.23
C HIS A 509 -16.03 26.30 -30.47
N VAL A 510 -16.56 25.71 -29.41
CA VAL A 510 -17.49 24.57 -29.47
C VAL A 510 -18.82 25.06 -30.06
N PRO A 511 -19.23 24.65 -31.27
CA PRO A 511 -20.58 24.91 -31.75
C PRO A 511 -21.48 23.73 -31.35
N VAL A 512 -22.67 24.04 -30.86
CA VAL A 512 -23.73 23.06 -30.64
C VAL A 512 -24.11 22.45 -31.99
N VAL A 513 -23.77 21.17 -32.20
CA VAL A 513 -24.13 20.43 -33.41
C VAL A 513 -25.60 20.01 -33.31
N THR A 514 -26.44 20.51 -34.22
CA THR A 514 -27.86 20.13 -34.31
C THR A 514 -28.04 18.86 -35.15
N MET A 515 -29.14 18.14 -34.93
CA MET A 515 -29.47 16.87 -35.61
C MET A 515 -29.43 16.98 -37.14
N ASP A 516 -29.84 18.11 -37.71
CA ASP A 516 -29.81 18.32 -39.16
C ASP A 516 -28.38 18.29 -39.74
N THR A 517 -27.41 18.83 -39.01
CA THR A 517 -25.99 18.77 -39.42
C THR A 517 -25.44 17.35 -39.45
N LEU A 518 -25.94 16.49 -38.57
CA LEU A 518 -25.53 15.09 -38.44
C LEU A 518 -26.21 14.21 -39.50
N VAL A 519 -27.51 14.42 -39.75
CA VAL A 519 -28.25 13.77 -40.84
C VAL A 519 -27.70 14.19 -42.19
N THR A 520 -27.34 15.47 -42.36
CA THR A 520 -26.72 15.94 -43.60
C THR A 520 -25.35 15.28 -43.79
N LYS A 521 -24.48 15.27 -42.77
CA LYS A 521 -23.18 14.59 -42.85
C LYS A 521 -23.31 13.08 -43.09
N ALA A 522 -24.26 12.41 -42.44
CA ALA A 522 -24.53 10.99 -42.65
C ALA A 522 -25.07 10.72 -44.07
N GLY A 523 -25.93 11.59 -44.59
CA GLY A 523 -26.44 11.53 -45.96
C GLY A 523 -25.35 11.76 -47.00
N THR A 524 -24.45 12.72 -46.79
CA THR A 524 -23.30 12.96 -47.67
C THR A 524 -22.35 11.76 -47.66
N LEU A 525 -22.16 11.12 -46.50
CA LEU A 525 -21.31 9.93 -46.37
C LEU A 525 -21.95 8.69 -46.99
N LEU A 526 -23.26 8.50 -46.84
CA LEU A 526 -24.01 7.41 -47.49
C LEU A 526 -24.02 7.56 -49.00
N ASN A 527 -24.15 8.78 -49.52
CA ASN A 527 -24.02 9.05 -50.95
C ASN A 527 -22.58 8.82 -51.45
N SER A 528 -21.58 9.10 -50.61
CA SER A 528 -20.17 8.81 -50.94
C SER A 528 -19.89 7.30 -50.93
N ALA A 529 -20.45 6.57 -49.97
CA ALA A 529 -20.35 5.11 -49.89
C ALA A 529 -21.10 4.43 -51.04
N ALA A 530 -22.29 4.93 -51.40
CA ALA A 530 -23.03 4.46 -52.57
C ALA A 530 -22.29 4.75 -53.88
N ALA A 531 -21.65 5.92 -54.02
CA ALA A 531 -20.81 6.23 -55.17
C ALA A 531 -19.58 5.32 -55.26
N VAL A 532 -18.97 4.96 -54.14
CA VAL A 532 -17.87 3.99 -54.07
C VAL A 532 -18.39 2.58 -54.40
N PHE A 533 -19.56 2.21 -53.92
CA PHE A 533 -20.20 0.92 -54.23
C PHE A 533 -20.57 0.81 -55.71
N ASP A 534 -21.12 1.87 -56.31
CA ASP A 534 -21.41 1.95 -57.74
C ASP A 534 -20.12 1.90 -58.57
N GLN A 535 -19.03 2.54 -58.14
CA GLN A 535 -17.71 2.43 -58.78
C GLN A 535 -17.14 1.02 -58.68
N ILE A 536 -17.37 0.31 -57.56
CA ILE A 536 -16.94 -1.08 -57.36
C ILE A 536 -17.78 -2.04 -58.19
N VAL A 537 -19.10 -1.81 -58.30
CA VAL A 537 -20.00 -2.59 -59.18
C VAL A 537 -19.71 -2.31 -60.65
N LEU A 538 -19.40 -1.06 -61.03
CA LEU A 538 -18.90 -0.70 -62.36
C LEU A 538 -17.54 -1.33 -62.66
N ALA A 539 -16.63 -1.40 -61.69
CA ALA A 539 -15.35 -2.10 -61.81
C ALA A 539 -15.54 -3.63 -61.92
N GLY A 540 -16.51 -4.19 -61.19
CA GLY A 540 -16.89 -5.61 -61.24
C GLY A 540 -17.58 -6.01 -62.54
N SER A 541 -18.45 -5.16 -63.10
CA SER A 541 -19.09 -5.39 -64.40
C SER A 541 -18.12 -5.30 -65.59
N ARG A 542 -16.95 -4.67 -65.39
CA ARG A 542 -15.85 -4.62 -66.35
C ARG A 542 -14.83 -5.74 -66.15
N LEU A 543 -14.99 -6.62 -65.16
CA LEU A 543 -13.99 -7.65 -64.87
C LEU A 543 -13.88 -8.71 -65.99
N GLU A 544 -14.97 -8.99 -66.72
CA GLU A 544 -14.93 -9.88 -67.89
C GLU A 544 -14.29 -9.23 -69.13
N SER A 545 -14.30 -7.89 -69.25
CA SER A 545 -13.75 -7.17 -70.41
C SER A 545 -12.36 -6.55 -70.17
N THR A 546 -11.87 -6.52 -68.92
CA THR A 546 -10.60 -5.85 -68.55
C THR A 546 -9.45 -6.83 -68.29
N LEU A 547 -9.72 -8.14 -68.32
CA LEU A 547 -8.65 -9.12 -68.41
C LEU A 547 -8.17 -9.19 -69.86
N SER A 548 -7.42 -8.16 -70.27
CA SER A 548 -6.63 -8.26 -71.49
C SER A 548 -5.74 -9.51 -71.39
N PRO A 549 -5.47 -10.21 -72.51
CA PRO A 549 -4.63 -11.41 -72.50
C PRO A 549 -3.28 -11.21 -71.79
N ALA A 550 -2.79 -9.96 -71.71
CA ALA A 550 -1.57 -9.60 -71.01
C ALA A 550 -1.67 -9.77 -69.47
N ALA A 551 -2.77 -9.39 -68.84
CA ALA A 551 -2.94 -9.55 -67.39
C ALA A 551 -3.09 -11.03 -67.00
N MET A 552 -3.79 -11.80 -67.85
CA MET A 552 -3.94 -13.24 -67.65
C MET A 552 -2.60 -13.98 -67.83
N ASN A 553 -1.76 -13.54 -68.77
CA ASN A 553 -0.44 -14.15 -69.00
C ASN A 553 0.56 -13.84 -67.88
N VAL A 554 0.46 -12.68 -67.23
CA VAL A 554 1.30 -12.36 -66.06
C VAL A 554 0.90 -13.22 -64.86
N VAL A 555 -0.39 -13.36 -64.59
CA VAL A 555 -0.87 -14.22 -63.48
C VAL A 555 -0.60 -15.70 -63.76
N LYS A 556 -0.81 -16.18 -65.00
CA LYS A 556 -0.45 -17.56 -65.40
C LYS A 556 1.06 -17.80 -65.41
N GLY A 557 1.85 -16.79 -65.77
CA GLY A 557 3.31 -16.86 -65.75
C GLY A 557 3.90 -16.99 -64.36
N ILE A 558 3.23 -16.43 -63.35
CA ILE A 558 3.64 -16.51 -61.94
C ILE A 558 3.08 -17.77 -61.26
N MET A 559 1.84 -18.17 -61.57
CA MET A 559 1.15 -19.27 -60.86
C MET A 559 1.22 -20.63 -61.56
N GLY A 560 1.72 -20.70 -62.80
CA GLY A 560 2.01 -21.95 -63.53
C GLY A 560 0.80 -22.71 -64.11
N ASN A 561 -0.44 -22.50 -63.65
CA ASN A 561 -1.65 -23.10 -64.21
C ASN A 561 -2.92 -22.27 -63.90
N ASP A 562 -3.87 -22.29 -64.84
CA ASP A 562 -5.22 -21.73 -64.78
C ASP A 562 -5.99 -22.08 -63.48
N VAL A 563 -5.87 -23.29 -62.95
CA VAL A 563 -6.55 -23.70 -61.71
C VAL A 563 -6.01 -22.95 -60.49
N LEU A 564 -4.70 -22.75 -60.41
CA LEU A 564 -4.06 -21.99 -59.31
C LEU A 564 -4.37 -20.50 -59.42
N SER A 565 -4.47 -19.97 -60.64
CA SER A 565 -4.89 -18.58 -60.86
C SER A 565 -6.33 -18.32 -60.38
N ALA A 566 -7.24 -19.29 -60.56
CA ALA A 566 -8.60 -19.19 -60.02
C ALA A 566 -8.62 -19.23 -58.46
N GLY A 567 -7.75 -20.04 -57.84
CA GLY A 567 -7.57 -20.06 -56.40
C GLY A 567 -7.06 -18.73 -55.83
N PHE A 568 -6.14 -18.08 -56.54
CA PHE A 568 -5.63 -16.75 -56.18
C PHE A 568 -6.73 -15.66 -56.25
N PHE A 569 -7.60 -15.69 -57.26
CA PHE A 569 -8.74 -14.77 -57.33
C PHE A 569 -9.75 -15.01 -56.20
N LEU A 570 -10.01 -16.26 -55.82
CA LEU A 570 -10.86 -16.57 -54.66
C LEU A 570 -10.25 -16.07 -53.35
N MET A 571 -8.93 -16.13 -53.21
CA MET A 571 -8.21 -15.58 -52.05
C MET A 571 -8.36 -14.06 -51.97
N ILE A 572 -8.19 -13.33 -53.09
CA ILE A 572 -8.40 -11.87 -53.12
C ILE A 572 -9.83 -11.50 -52.74
N ILE A 573 -10.83 -12.23 -53.27
CA ILE A 573 -12.23 -12.01 -52.93
C ILE A 573 -12.49 -12.30 -51.44
N GLY A 574 -11.91 -13.38 -50.91
CA GLY A 574 -12.01 -13.74 -49.49
C GLY A 574 -11.38 -12.72 -48.55
N SER A 575 -10.16 -12.28 -48.84
CA SER A 575 -9.46 -11.25 -48.05
C SER A 575 -10.17 -9.90 -48.11
N SER A 576 -10.69 -9.52 -49.28
CA SER A 576 -11.49 -8.30 -49.44
C SER A 576 -12.76 -8.39 -48.59
N TYR A 577 -13.47 -9.53 -48.62
CA TYR A 577 -14.67 -9.75 -47.81
C TYR A 577 -14.38 -9.63 -46.31
N THR A 578 -13.30 -10.25 -45.81
CA THR A 578 -12.91 -10.18 -44.38
C THR A 578 -12.55 -8.76 -43.95
N PHE A 579 -11.74 -8.06 -44.75
CA PHE A 579 -11.38 -6.66 -44.49
C PHE A 579 -12.62 -5.76 -44.38
N PHE A 580 -13.55 -5.86 -45.34
CA PHE A 580 -14.78 -5.07 -45.30
C PHE A 580 -15.71 -5.48 -44.15
N LYS A 581 -15.80 -6.79 -43.84
CA LYS A 581 -16.55 -7.27 -42.68
C LYS A 581 -16.01 -6.66 -41.39
N ASP A 582 -14.71 -6.70 -41.15
CA ASP A 582 -14.11 -6.23 -39.90
C ASP A 582 -14.14 -4.70 -39.80
N LEU A 583 -13.98 -3.98 -40.93
CA LEU A 583 -14.20 -2.54 -41.01
C LEU A 583 -15.66 -2.18 -40.64
N ILE A 584 -16.63 -2.92 -41.18
CA ILE A 584 -18.05 -2.72 -40.88
C ILE A 584 -18.35 -3.03 -39.41
N VAL A 585 -17.80 -4.11 -38.85
CA VAL A 585 -18.00 -4.49 -37.44
C VAL A 585 -17.36 -3.47 -36.49
N GLY A 586 -16.12 -3.05 -36.77
CA GLY A 586 -15.43 -2.02 -35.99
C GLY A 586 -16.20 -0.70 -36.00
N TYR A 587 -16.63 -0.25 -37.19
CA TYR A 587 -17.45 0.96 -37.31
C TYR A 587 -18.81 0.81 -36.64
N TYR A 588 -19.44 -0.36 -36.76
CA TYR A 588 -20.70 -0.64 -36.08
C TYR A 588 -20.56 -0.55 -34.56
N ASN A 589 -19.50 -1.08 -33.97
CA ASN A 589 -19.24 -1.00 -32.54
C ASN A 589 -18.97 0.45 -32.08
N GLU A 590 -18.19 1.21 -32.85
CA GLU A 590 -17.91 2.62 -32.58
C GLU A 590 -19.19 3.46 -32.63
N VAL A 591 -19.98 3.31 -33.69
CA VAL A 591 -21.29 3.96 -33.83
C VAL A 591 -22.23 3.54 -32.71
N GLN A 592 -22.26 2.26 -32.33
CA GLN A 592 -23.04 1.80 -31.20
C GLN A 592 -22.63 2.52 -29.91
N SER A 593 -21.34 2.68 -29.63
CA SER A 593 -20.86 3.36 -28.43
C SER A 593 -21.39 4.79 -28.29
N TRP A 594 -21.63 5.49 -29.42
CA TRP A 594 -22.21 6.84 -29.41
C TRP A 594 -23.67 6.85 -28.97
N PHE A 595 -24.38 5.72 -29.02
CA PHE A 595 -25.80 5.64 -28.68
C PHE A 595 -26.09 5.03 -27.31
N TYR A 596 -25.07 4.66 -26.53
CA TYR A 596 -25.26 4.13 -25.17
C TYR A 596 -24.46 4.92 -24.15
N VAL A 597 -25.02 5.06 -22.95
CA VAL A 597 -24.29 5.53 -21.76
C VAL A 597 -24.28 4.41 -20.75
N SER A 598 -23.14 4.21 -20.09
CA SER A 598 -22.91 3.12 -19.13
C SER A 598 -22.36 3.62 -17.81
N ILE A 599 -22.74 2.98 -16.71
CA ILE A 599 -22.12 3.12 -15.39
C ILE A 599 -21.49 1.78 -15.00
N VAL A 600 -20.24 1.80 -14.53
CA VAL A 600 -19.51 0.62 -14.07
C VAL A 600 -19.29 0.75 -12.56
N VAL A 601 -19.66 -0.28 -11.81
CA VAL A 601 -19.51 -0.33 -10.34
C VAL A 601 -18.79 -1.61 -9.95
N HIS A 602 -17.73 -1.47 -9.15
CA HIS A 602 -16.88 -2.59 -8.70
C HIS A 602 -17.24 -3.06 -7.29
N ASP A 603 -16.99 -4.33 -6.98
CA ASP A 603 -17.31 -5.02 -5.71
C ASP A 603 -16.75 -4.37 -4.43
N GLY A 604 -15.74 -3.49 -4.56
CA GLY A 604 -15.20 -2.72 -3.44
C GLY A 604 -16.05 -1.52 -2.99
N ASP A 605 -17.09 -1.16 -3.74
CA ASP A 605 -18.00 -0.06 -3.41
C ASP A 605 -19.30 -0.59 -2.81
N GLN A 606 -19.85 0.10 -1.80
CA GLN A 606 -21.13 -0.26 -1.20
C GLN A 606 -22.28 -0.26 -2.23
N LEU A 607 -22.16 0.58 -3.27
CA LEU A 607 -23.09 0.66 -4.39
C LEU A 607 -23.18 -0.65 -5.18
N TYR A 608 -22.11 -1.46 -5.23
CA TYR A 608 -22.14 -2.76 -5.90
C TYR A 608 -23.18 -3.68 -5.27
N ASN A 609 -23.19 -3.78 -3.94
CA ASN A 609 -24.14 -4.60 -3.20
C ASN A 609 -25.58 -4.12 -3.41
N TRP A 610 -25.79 -2.80 -3.35
CA TRP A 610 -27.11 -2.21 -3.60
C TRP A 610 -27.64 -2.48 -5.00
N LEU A 611 -26.78 -2.32 -6.01
CA LEU A 611 -27.15 -2.60 -7.40
C LEU A 611 -27.34 -4.10 -7.64
N SER A 612 -26.51 -4.96 -7.05
CA SER A 612 -26.66 -6.42 -7.15
C SER A 612 -28.00 -6.88 -6.59
N ASP A 613 -28.37 -6.42 -5.39
CA ASP A 613 -29.67 -6.72 -4.78
C ASP A 613 -30.82 -6.16 -5.62
N TRP A 614 -30.69 -4.92 -6.07
CA TRP A 614 -31.69 -4.26 -6.91
C TRP A 614 -31.90 -4.98 -8.24
N VAL A 615 -30.84 -5.54 -8.83
CA VAL A 615 -30.88 -6.33 -10.07
C VAL A 615 -31.49 -7.71 -9.81
N ALA A 616 -31.13 -8.37 -8.72
CA ALA A 616 -31.62 -9.70 -8.35
C ALA A 616 -33.14 -9.73 -8.13
N GLU A 617 -33.71 -8.66 -7.59
CA GLU A 617 -35.14 -8.57 -7.29
C GLU A 617 -35.99 -8.14 -8.51
N ARG A 618 -35.38 -7.94 -9.68
CA ARG A 618 -36.14 -7.63 -10.89
C ARG A 618 -36.82 -8.88 -11.43
N PRO A 619 -38.03 -8.76 -12.00
CA PRO A 619 -38.65 -9.87 -12.70
C PRO A 619 -37.67 -10.39 -13.75
N LEU A 620 -37.32 -11.67 -13.66
CA LEU A 620 -36.48 -12.32 -14.66
C LEU A 620 -37.21 -12.24 -16.00
N THR A 621 -36.73 -11.36 -16.86
CA THR A 621 -37.31 -11.17 -18.20
C THR A 621 -36.95 -12.38 -19.07
N LYS A 622 -37.67 -12.58 -20.17
CA LYS A 622 -37.34 -13.62 -21.15
C LYS A 622 -35.92 -13.49 -21.73
N SER A 623 -35.21 -12.38 -21.49
CA SER A 623 -33.85 -12.12 -21.97
C SER A 623 -32.73 -12.51 -20.99
N VAL A 624 -33.03 -12.86 -19.74
CA VAL A 624 -32.00 -13.37 -18.80
C VAL A 624 -31.70 -14.83 -19.18
N ARG A 625 -30.44 -15.13 -19.51
CA ARG A 625 -29.99 -16.47 -19.97
C ARG A 625 -29.03 -17.16 -19.02
N HIS A 626 -28.34 -16.40 -18.17
CA HIS A 626 -27.47 -16.92 -17.12
C HIS A 626 -28.04 -16.52 -15.77
N LEU A 627 -28.23 -17.49 -14.89
CA LEU A 627 -28.77 -17.27 -13.54
C LEU A 627 -27.73 -17.70 -12.52
N SER A 628 -27.56 -16.88 -11.49
CA SER A 628 -26.93 -17.25 -10.24
C SER A 628 -28.03 -17.57 -9.24
N ALA A 629 -27.97 -18.73 -8.63
CA ALA A 629 -28.88 -19.11 -7.55
C ALA A 629 -28.21 -18.82 -6.21
N LYS A 630 -28.91 -18.10 -5.34
CA LYS A 630 -28.52 -17.88 -3.95
C LYS A 630 -29.58 -18.49 -3.04
N THR A 631 -29.14 -19.38 -2.16
CA THR A 631 -29.99 -19.88 -1.08
C THR A 631 -30.13 -18.78 -0.03
N VAL A 632 -31.36 -18.35 0.22
CA VAL A 632 -31.70 -17.36 1.25
C VAL A 632 -32.65 -18.03 2.23
N TRP A 633 -32.28 -18.02 3.50
CA TRP A 633 -33.16 -18.44 4.57
C TRP A 633 -34.08 -17.25 4.87
N ALA A 634 -35.39 -17.46 4.88
CA ALA A 634 -36.34 -16.40 5.20
C ALA A 634 -36.15 -16.04 6.68
N GLU A 635 -35.66 -14.83 6.96
CA GLU A 635 -35.78 -14.25 8.30
C GLU A 635 -37.26 -13.85 8.45
N ASN A 636 -38.08 -14.71 9.06
CA ASN A 636 -39.39 -14.28 9.52
C ASN A 636 -39.15 -13.20 10.59
N ASP A 637 -39.63 -11.97 10.36
CA ASP A 637 -39.43 -10.82 11.27
C ASP A 637 -40.12 -11.01 12.65
N ASP A 638 -40.83 -12.13 12.86
CA ASP A 638 -41.47 -12.54 14.11
C ASP A 638 -40.69 -13.71 14.76
N ASP A 639 -39.51 -13.40 15.31
CA ASP A 639 -38.60 -14.31 16.04
C ASP A 639 -39.17 -14.84 17.40
N LEU A 640 -40.46 -15.23 17.48
CA LEU A 640 -41.04 -15.76 18.72
C LEU A 640 -41.77 -17.10 18.62
N ASP A 641 -42.10 -17.58 17.41
CA ASP A 641 -42.81 -18.86 17.23
C ASP A 641 -41.90 -19.91 16.57
N TYR A 642 -40.96 -20.45 17.35
CA TYR A 642 -40.06 -21.55 16.90
C TYR A 642 -40.68 -22.95 17.05
N PHE A 643 -41.93 -23.04 17.50
CA PHE A 643 -42.66 -24.30 17.70
C PHE A 643 -44.14 -24.13 17.37
N ASP A 644 -44.45 -23.88 16.10
CA ASP A 644 -45.71 -24.36 15.54
C ASP A 644 -45.34 -25.35 14.42
N ASP A 645 -45.65 -26.62 14.68
CA ASP A 645 -45.43 -27.76 13.79
C ASP A 645 -46.28 -27.58 12.53
N ASP A 646 -45.68 -27.16 11.41
CA ASP A 646 -45.90 -27.70 10.04
C ASP A 646 -45.24 -26.88 8.91
N ASP A 647 -44.69 -25.68 9.19
CA ASP A 647 -43.88 -24.94 8.21
C ASP A 647 -42.38 -25.10 8.50
N GLU A 648 -41.80 -26.20 8.01
CA GLU A 648 -40.34 -26.35 7.89
C GLU A 648 -39.74 -25.05 7.33
N GLU A 649 -38.73 -24.48 7.99
CA GLU A 649 -37.90 -23.39 7.45
C GLU A 649 -37.31 -23.83 6.09
N ARG A 650 -38.06 -23.59 5.02
CA ARG A 650 -37.65 -24.01 3.69
C ARG A 650 -36.73 -22.93 3.13
N PRO A 651 -35.48 -23.29 2.74
CA PRO A 651 -34.60 -22.34 2.10
C PRO A 651 -35.27 -21.81 0.83
N GLN A 652 -35.42 -20.49 0.73
CA GLN A 652 -35.92 -19.87 -0.49
C GLN A 652 -34.75 -19.72 -1.46
N LEU A 653 -34.92 -20.26 -2.67
CA LEU A 653 -33.94 -20.06 -3.73
C LEU A 653 -34.23 -18.75 -4.45
N VAL A 654 -33.33 -17.77 -4.29
CA VAL A 654 -33.39 -16.50 -5.01
C VAL A 654 -32.52 -16.61 -6.25
N TYR A 655 -33.13 -16.44 -7.42
CA TYR A 655 -32.43 -16.40 -8.69
C TYR A 655 -32.11 -14.96 -9.07
N ALA A 656 -30.85 -14.68 -9.36
CA ALA A 656 -30.38 -13.40 -9.86
C ALA A 656 -29.69 -13.57 -11.23
N PRO A 657 -29.59 -12.52 -12.06
CA PRO A 657 -28.74 -12.56 -13.25
C PRO A 657 -27.29 -12.95 -12.90
N GLY A 658 -26.80 -14.01 -13.53
CA GLY A 658 -25.43 -14.53 -13.38
C GLY A 658 -24.39 -13.72 -14.16
N SER A 659 -23.17 -14.23 -14.30
CA SER A 659 -22.14 -13.60 -15.14
C SER A 659 -22.59 -13.47 -16.61
N GLY A 660 -22.11 -12.43 -17.28
CA GLY A 660 -22.48 -12.09 -18.66
C GLY A 660 -23.46 -10.92 -18.77
N SER A 661 -23.92 -10.66 -20.00
CA SER A 661 -24.79 -9.53 -20.35
C SER A 661 -26.28 -9.92 -20.40
N HIS A 662 -27.11 -9.11 -19.75
CA HIS A 662 -28.55 -9.31 -19.59
C HIS A 662 -29.31 -8.05 -19.98
N VAL A 663 -30.56 -8.21 -20.46
CA VAL A 663 -31.45 -7.07 -20.72
C VAL A 663 -32.58 -7.06 -19.70
N LEU A 664 -32.76 -5.93 -19.03
CA LEU A 664 -33.83 -5.68 -18.07
C LEU A 664 -34.65 -4.46 -18.48
N TYR A 665 -35.82 -4.29 -17.86
CA TYR A 665 -36.66 -3.10 -18.03
C TYR A 665 -36.84 -2.39 -16.68
N HIS A 666 -36.67 -1.08 -16.68
CA HIS A 666 -36.91 -0.24 -15.52
C HIS A 666 -37.75 0.97 -15.89
N LYS A 667 -38.94 1.12 -15.26
CA LYS A 667 -39.90 2.22 -15.51
C LYS A 667 -40.20 2.44 -17.00
N GLY A 668 -40.30 1.36 -17.78
CA GLY A 668 -40.57 1.39 -19.22
C GLY A 668 -39.33 1.50 -20.12
N TYR A 669 -38.15 1.75 -19.57
CA TYR A 669 -36.89 1.86 -20.32
C TYR A 669 -36.13 0.54 -20.34
N LYS A 670 -35.56 0.21 -21.49
CA LYS A 670 -34.68 -0.95 -21.68
C LYS A 670 -33.28 -0.62 -21.17
N ILE A 671 -32.75 -1.47 -20.30
CA ILE A 671 -31.38 -1.36 -19.77
C ILE A 671 -30.61 -2.66 -20.03
N SER A 672 -29.33 -2.52 -20.36
CA SER A 672 -28.38 -3.62 -20.41
C SER A 672 -27.66 -3.71 -19.07
N VAL A 673 -27.51 -4.90 -18.52
CA VAL A 673 -26.77 -5.16 -17.29
C VAL A 673 -25.74 -6.24 -17.59
N SER A 674 -24.47 -5.90 -17.56
CA SER A 674 -23.37 -6.86 -17.69
C SER A 674 -22.73 -7.10 -16.34
N ARG A 675 -22.55 -8.36 -15.96
CA ARG A 675 -21.79 -8.77 -14.78
C ARG A 675 -20.52 -9.44 -15.24
N ASP A 676 -19.39 -8.83 -14.92
CA ASP A 676 -18.08 -9.39 -15.22
C ASP A 676 -17.49 -10.02 -13.97
N THR A 677 -17.13 -11.30 -14.08
CA THR A 677 -16.47 -12.08 -13.04
C THR A 677 -15.13 -12.51 -13.63
N PRO A 678 -14.00 -12.03 -13.09
CA PRO A 678 -12.72 -12.39 -13.65
C PRO A 678 -12.48 -13.90 -13.53
N GLU A 679 -11.97 -14.50 -14.61
CA GLU A 679 -11.64 -15.92 -14.65
C GLU A 679 -10.64 -16.26 -13.54
N GLN A 680 -10.97 -17.28 -12.74
CA GLN A 680 -10.09 -17.85 -11.74
C GLN A 680 -8.98 -18.62 -12.47
N GLN A 681 -7.78 -18.04 -12.58
CA GLN A 681 -6.57 -18.83 -12.80
C GLN A 681 -6.05 -19.31 -11.44
N GLU A 682 -5.95 -20.62 -11.27
CA GLU A 682 -5.45 -21.26 -10.06
C GLU A 682 -3.91 -21.15 -9.95
N SER A 683 -3.47 -20.87 -8.72
CA SER A 683 -2.16 -21.19 -8.11
C SER A 683 -0.88 -20.71 -8.81
N SER A 684 -0.50 -19.46 -8.52
CA SER A 684 0.90 -19.01 -8.37
C SER A 684 0.94 -17.89 -7.32
N GLU A 685 2.10 -17.57 -6.73
CA GLU A 685 2.25 -16.46 -5.76
C GLU A 685 1.80 -15.10 -6.36
N ASP A 686 1.82 -14.96 -7.69
CA ASP A 686 1.24 -13.82 -8.43
C ASP A 686 -0.29 -13.80 -8.48
N GLY A 687 -0.94 -14.93 -8.21
CA GLY A 687 -2.39 -15.04 -8.10
C GLY A 687 -2.98 -14.21 -6.97
N GLU A 688 -2.22 -13.96 -5.89
CA GLU A 688 -2.67 -13.14 -4.76
C GLU A 688 -2.62 -11.64 -5.08
N ARG A 689 -1.62 -11.18 -5.86
CA ARG A 689 -1.58 -9.83 -6.44
C ARG A 689 -2.67 -9.63 -7.49
N ASN A 690 -2.91 -10.62 -8.35
CA ASN A 690 -3.94 -10.55 -9.39
C ASN A 690 -5.39 -10.62 -8.86
N ARG A 691 -5.61 -11.26 -7.70
CA ARG A 691 -6.89 -11.22 -6.98
C ARG A 691 -7.30 -9.81 -6.55
N ILE A 692 -6.32 -8.95 -6.28
CA ILE A 692 -6.52 -7.57 -5.84
C ILE A 692 -6.88 -6.64 -7.02
N LEU A 693 -6.46 -6.98 -8.25
CA LEU A 693 -6.58 -6.13 -9.45
C LEU A 693 -7.84 -6.39 -10.27
N LYS A 694 -8.37 -7.62 -10.34
CA LYS A 694 -9.63 -7.90 -11.04
C LYS A 694 -10.76 -8.13 -10.03
N LYS A 695 -11.49 -7.06 -9.70
CA LYS A 695 -12.70 -7.11 -8.87
C LYS A 695 -13.93 -7.38 -9.74
N GLN A 696 -14.90 -8.12 -9.22
CA GLN A 696 -16.19 -8.27 -9.90
C GLN A 696 -16.80 -6.89 -10.19
N SER A 697 -17.47 -6.75 -11.33
CA SER A 697 -18.12 -5.50 -11.70
C SER A 697 -19.53 -5.70 -12.26
N ILE A 698 -20.38 -4.72 -11.98
CA ILE A 698 -21.71 -4.58 -12.60
C ILE A 698 -21.66 -3.34 -13.48
N THR A 699 -21.91 -3.53 -14.77
CA THR A 699 -22.06 -2.46 -15.76
C THR A 699 -23.53 -2.33 -16.13
N ILE A 700 -24.13 -1.15 -15.95
CA ILE A 700 -25.50 -0.86 -16.38
C ILE A 700 -25.45 0.16 -17.52
N SER A 701 -26.02 -0.18 -18.67
CA SER A 701 -26.05 0.66 -19.86
C SER A 701 -27.48 0.95 -20.29
N THR A 702 -27.71 2.14 -20.84
CA THR A 702 -29.00 2.52 -21.46
C THR A 702 -28.78 3.20 -22.81
N VAL A 703 -29.81 3.13 -23.66
CA VAL A 703 -29.80 3.76 -24.99
C VAL A 703 -30.07 5.27 -24.83
N GLY A 704 -29.29 6.10 -25.51
CA GLY A 704 -29.38 7.55 -25.49
C GLY A 704 -28.29 8.20 -24.63
N TRP A 705 -28.29 9.53 -24.59
CA TRP A 705 -27.26 10.33 -23.90
C TRP A 705 -27.68 10.82 -22.51
N ASP A 706 -28.92 10.50 -22.11
CA ASP A 706 -29.49 10.98 -20.86
C ASP A 706 -29.08 10.09 -19.67
N MET A 707 -28.17 10.62 -18.85
CA MET A 707 -27.74 9.99 -17.60
C MET A 707 -28.81 9.94 -16.52
N SER A 708 -29.94 10.63 -16.68
CA SER A 708 -30.99 10.75 -15.66
C SER A 708 -31.56 9.39 -15.26
N LEU A 709 -31.72 8.48 -16.22
CA LEU A 709 -32.19 7.12 -15.95
C LEU A 709 -31.18 6.31 -15.11
N LEU A 710 -29.88 6.39 -15.43
CA LEU A 710 -28.84 5.69 -14.65
C LEU A 710 -28.75 6.25 -13.23
N LYS A 711 -28.82 7.58 -13.06
CA LYS A 711 -28.88 8.22 -11.74
C LYS A 711 -30.11 7.78 -10.95
N MET A 712 -31.26 7.69 -11.60
CA MET A 712 -32.50 7.20 -10.98
C MET A 712 -32.39 5.74 -10.55
N ILE A 713 -31.75 4.87 -11.36
CA ILE A 713 -31.51 3.47 -10.99
C ILE A 713 -30.63 3.37 -9.75
N VAL A 714 -29.53 4.12 -9.71
CA VAL A 714 -28.64 4.20 -8.55
C VAL A 714 -29.41 4.68 -7.32
N GLN A 715 -30.19 5.75 -7.46
CA GLN A 715 -30.99 6.29 -6.36
C GLN A 715 -32.06 5.30 -5.86
N ASP A 716 -32.79 4.64 -6.76
CA ASP A 716 -33.78 3.61 -6.41
C ASP A 716 -33.12 2.44 -5.67
N ALA A 717 -31.91 2.02 -6.09
CA ALA A 717 -31.14 0.97 -5.42
C ALA A 717 -30.71 1.38 -4.00
N MET A 718 -30.23 2.61 -3.85
CA MET A 718 -29.87 3.21 -2.56
C MET A 718 -31.08 3.28 -1.62
N GLU A 719 -32.17 3.93 -2.06
CA GLU A 719 -33.39 4.11 -1.24
C GLU A 719 -33.99 2.79 -0.79
N LYS A 720 -33.99 1.77 -1.66
CA LYS A 720 -34.49 0.44 -1.32
C LYS A 720 -33.63 -0.23 -0.26
N SER A 721 -32.31 -0.16 -0.37
CA SER A 721 -31.40 -0.67 0.66
C SER A 721 -31.59 0.06 1.99
N PHE A 722 -31.77 1.39 1.96
CA PHE A 722 -32.06 2.17 3.18
C PHE A 722 -33.39 1.76 3.82
N LYS A 723 -34.45 1.50 3.05
CA LYS A 723 -35.73 1.03 3.58
C LYS A 723 -35.62 -0.35 4.24
N LYS A 724 -34.89 -1.30 3.64
CA LYS A 724 -34.64 -2.62 4.26
C LYS A 724 -33.87 -2.53 5.59
N LYS A 725 -33.00 -1.53 5.73
CA LYS A 725 -32.21 -1.29 6.95
C LYS A 725 -32.92 -0.40 7.96
N ALA A 726 -34.05 0.19 7.62
CA ALA A 726 -34.75 1.12 8.50
C ALA A 726 -35.23 0.41 9.76
N GLY A 727 -34.80 0.90 10.93
CA GLY A 727 -35.16 0.32 12.21
C GLY A 727 -34.34 -0.91 12.63
N LYS A 728 -33.38 -1.38 11.81
CA LYS A 728 -32.46 -2.49 12.13
C LYS A 728 -31.06 -1.97 12.49
N THR A 729 -30.30 -2.73 13.27
CA THR A 729 -28.89 -2.45 13.61
C THR A 729 -27.98 -3.29 12.74
N THR A 730 -27.13 -2.64 11.95
CA THR A 730 -26.12 -3.33 11.16
C THR A 730 -24.82 -3.48 11.94
N ILE A 731 -24.28 -4.70 11.94
CA ILE A 731 -22.99 -5.07 12.52
C ILE A 731 -21.98 -5.24 11.39
N TYR A 732 -20.89 -4.48 11.49
CA TYR A 732 -19.74 -4.55 10.61
C TYR A 732 -18.56 -5.19 11.35
N SER A 733 -17.80 -6.04 10.66
CA SER A 733 -16.60 -6.66 11.18
C SER A 733 -15.42 -6.52 10.22
N THR A 734 -14.23 -6.53 10.80
CA THR A 734 -12.94 -6.57 10.11
C THR A 734 -12.70 -7.94 9.48
N GLN A 735 -12.19 -7.97 8.24
CA GLN A 735 -11.78 -9.20 7.56
C GLN A 735 -10.25 -9.41 7.67
N PRO A 736 -9.74 -10.66 7.70
CA PRO A 736 -8.33 -10.92 8.02
C PRO A 736 -7.28 -10.39 7.02
N PHE A 737 -7.67 -10.08 5.79
CA PHE A 737 -6.75 -9.71 4.72
C PHE A 737 -7.10 -8.37 4.03
N ASP A 738 -8.20 -7.74 4.44
CA ASP A 738 -8.79 -6.59 3.75
C ASP A 738 -8.95 -5.40 4.70
N SER A 739 -8.67 -4.19 4.19
CA SER A 739 -8.74 -2.94 4.97
C SER A 739 -10.10 -2.22 4.82
N TYR A 740 -11.20 -2.97 4.65
CA TYR A 740 -12.56 -2.40 4.53
C TYR A 740 -13.56 -3.08 5.50
N TRP A 741 -14.67 -2.39 5.74
CA TRP A 741 -15.75 -2.88 6.58
C TRP A 741 -16.68 -3.81 5.81
N SER A 742 -16.78 -5.05 6.26
CA SER A 742 -17.76 -6.01 5.73
C SER A 742 -19.02 -6.00 6.60
N ASN A 743 -20.19 -5.99 5.95
CA ASN A 743 -21.46 -6.22 6.62
C ASN A 743 -21.55 -7.70 6.98
N VAL A 744 -21.51 -8.02 8.27
CA VAL A 744 -21.66 -9.41 8.73
C VAL A 744 -23.12 -9.73 8.92
N GLU A 745 -23.87 -8.80 9.51
CA GLU A 745 -25.24 -9.06 9.92
C GLU A 745 -26.04 -7.78 10.08
N THR A 746 -27.36 -7.84 9.87
CA THR A 746 -28.29 -6.76 10.18
C THR A 746 -29.47 -7.35 10.94
N ARG A 747 -29.58 -7.05 12.24
CA ARG A 747 -30.61 -7.61 13.12
C ARG A 747 -31.60 -6.55 13.59
N ALA A 748 -32.79 -6.98 13.99
CA ALA A 748 -33.68 -6.14 14.77
C ALA A 748 -32.96 -5.67 16.06
N PRO A 749 -33.16 -4.42 16.49
CA PRO A 749 -32.46 -3.87 17.64
C PRO A 749 -32.87 -4.64 18.90
N ARG A 750 -31.88 -5.19 19.61
CA ARG A 750 -32.11 -5.82 20.91
C ARG A 750 -32.76 -4.80 21.84
N ALA A 751 -33.90 -5.16 22.43
CA ALA A 751 -34.64 -4.25 23.29
C ALA A 751 -33.74 -3.71 24.42
N PHE A 752 -33.62 -2.38 24.51
CA PHE A 752 -32.68 -1.72 25.44
C PHE A 752 -32.93 -2.11 26.90
N HIS A 753 -34.19 -2.40 27.27
CA HIS A 753 -34.59 -2.87 28.59
C HIS A 753 -34.13 -4.30 28.92
N SER A 754 -33.77 -5.10 27.91
CA SER A 754 -33.37 -6.50 28.10
C SER A 754 -32.03 -6.66 28.82
N VAL A 755 -31.19 -5.63 28.83
CA VAL A 755 -29.92 -5.63 29.57
C VAL A 755 -30.13 -4.86 30.88
N ILE A 756 -29.90 -5.57 31.99
CA ILE A 756 -30.06 -5.06 33.35
C ILE A 756 -28.67 -4.75 33.90
N LEU A 757 -28.42 -3.48 34.18
CA LEU A 757 -27.17 -2.98 34.72
C LEU A 757 -27.36 -2.50 36.17
N ALA A 758 -26.25 -2.21 36.84
CA ALA A 758 -26.27 -1.54 38.14
C ALA A 758 -27.10 -0.25 38.08
N LYS A 759 -27.75 0.08 39.19
CA LYS A 759 -28.70 1.19 39.27
C LYS A 759 -28.08 2.52 38.83
N GLY A 760 -28.70 3.21 37.87
CA GLY A 760 -28.28 4.54 37.39
C GLY A 760 -27.21 4.53 36.29
N LEU A 761 -26.49 3.41 36.10
CA LEU A 761 -25.40 3.31 35.11
C LEU A 761 -25.92 3.44 33.67
N LYS A 762 -27.11 2.90 33.42
CA LYS A 762 -27.76 2.90 32.11
C LYS A 762 -28.21 4.29 31.71
N GLU A 763 -28.83 5.01 32.64
CA GLU A 763 -29.31 6.38 32.45
C GLU A 763 -28.15 7.36 32.27
N GLU A 764 -27.07 7.19 33.05
CA GLU A 764 -25.86 8.00 32.96
C GLU A 764 -25.25 7.91 31.55
N LEU A 765 -25.01 6.71 31.05
CA LEU A 765 -24.36 6.51 29.76
C LEU A 765 -25.25 6.93 28.59
N LEU A 766 -26.55 6.66 28.66
CA LEU A 766 -27.49 7.11 27.64
C LEU A 766 -27.55 8.64 27.56
N SER A 767 -27.56 9.31 28.72
CA SER A 767 -27.53 10.78 28.81
C SER A 767 -26.24 11.35 28.23
N ASP A 768 -25.08 10.80 28.59
CA ASP A 768 -23.76 11.28 28.13
C ASP A 768 -23.61 11.16 26.61
N ILE A 769 -24.00 10.02 26.00
CA ILE A 769 -23.91 9.83 24.55
C ILE A 769 -24.91 10.71 23.81
N THR A 770 -26.13 10.84 24.33
CA THR A 770 -27.14 11.71 23.72
C THR A 770 -26.71 13.17 23.76
N MET A 771 -26.10 13.60 24.86
CA MET A 771 -25.51 14.94 24.99
C MET A 771 -24.36 15.13 24.01
N PHE A 772 -23.43 14.17 23.92
CA PHE A 772 -22.32 14.21 22.96
C PHE A 772 -22.83 14.37 21.52
N ARG A 773 -23.80 13.55 21.10
CA ARG A 773 -24.38 13.61 19.73
C ARG A 773 -25.01 14.96 19.40
N LYS A 774 -25.57 15.66 20.39
CA LYS A 774 -26.17 17.00 20.23
C LYS A 774 -25.14 18.14 20.29
N SER A 775 -23.91 17.85 20.71
CA SER A 775 -22.88 18.86 21.01
C SER A 775 -21.86 19.08 19.89
N ALA A 776 -22.07 18.53 18.68
CA ALA A 776 -21.12 18.65 17.56
C ALA A 776 -20.61 20.08 17.32
N ARG A 777 -21.53 21.07 17.30
CA ARG A 777 -21.19 22.49 17.13
C ARG A 777 -20.34 23.04 18.28
N TRP A 778 -20.61 22.61 19.51
CA TRP A 778 -19.85 23.05 20.69
C TRP A 778 -18.39 22.62 20.63
N TYR A 779 -18.13 21.39 20.14
CA TYR A 779 -16.78 20.85 19.91
C TYR A 779 -16.06 21.61 18.81
N HIS A 780 -16.72 21.76 17.66
CA HIS A 780 -16.20 22.50 16.51
C HIS A 780 -15.80 23.94 16.85
N ASP A 781 -16.68 24.68 17.53
CA ASP A 781 -16.44 26.09 17.89
C ASP A 781 -15.27 26.28 18.87
N ARG A 782 -14.79 25.21 19.52
CA ARG A 782 -13.67 25.22 20.48
C ARG A 782 -12.41 24.55 19.93
N GLY A 783 -12.42 24.06 18.69
CA GLY A 783 -11.30 23.33 18.10
C GLY A 783 -10.95 22.04 18.84
N ILE A 784 -11.91 21.45 19.57
CA ILE A 784 -11.72 20.18 20.27
C ILE A 784 -12.18 19.06 19.32
N PRO A 785 -11.38 18.01 19.09
CA PRO A 785 -11.79 16.88 18.25
C PRO A 785 -13.14 16.31 18.71
N TYR A 786 -14.11 16.24 17.79
CA TYR A 786 -15.47 15.78 18.09
C TYR A 786 -15.49 14.25 18.23
N ARG A 787 -15.02 13.73 19.36
CA ARG A 787 -14.89 12.30 19.66
C ARG A 787 -15.26 12.01 21.10
N ARG A 788 -15.70 10.78 21.36
CA ARG A 788 -16.05 10.32 22.72
C ARG A 788 -15.63 8.87 22.93
N GLY A 789 -14.78 8.65 23.94
CA GLY A 789 -14.27 7.33 24.30
C GLY A 789 -14.85 6.78 25.61
N TYR A 790 -15.31 5.53 25.59
CA TYR A 790 -15.82 4.78 26.74
C TYR A 790 -14.99 3.52 26.99
N LEU A 791 -14.58 3.30 28.23
CA LEU A 791 -13.90 2.08 28.67
C LEU A 791 -14.79 1.31 29.64
N LEU A 792 -15.25 0.13 29.25
CA LEU A 792 -15.98 -0.80 30.12
C LEU A 792 -15.01 -1.84 30.66
N HIS A 793 -14.88 -1.90 31.99
CA HIS A 793 -13.99 -2.85 32.64
C HIS A 793 -14.68 -3.65 33.74
N GLY A 794 -14.28 -4.90 33.93
CA GLY A 794 -14.84 -5.76 34.98
C GLY A 794 -14.72 -7.24 34.62
N PRO A 795 -15.15 -8.16 35.51
CA PRO A 795 -15.06 -9.61 35.28
C PRO A 795 -15.68 -10.05 33.95
N PRO A 796 -15.20 -11.17 33.35
CA PRO A 796 -15.86 -11.74 32.18
C PRO A 796 -17.29 -12.17 32.54
N GLY A 797 -18.24 -12.04 31.61
CA GLY A 797 -19.63 -12.45 31.83
C GLY A 797 -20.54 -11.42 32.53
N THR A 798 -20.09 -10.18 32.74
CA THR A 798 -20.90 -9.09 33.32
C THR A 798 -21.74 -8.29 32.31
N GLY A 799 -21.73 -8.69 31.03
CA GLY A 799 -22.61 -8.10 30.01
C GLY A 799 -22.08 -6.88 29.25
N LYS A 800 -20.78 -6.58 29.32
CA LYS A 800 -20.12 -5.43 28.64
C LYS A 800 -20.48 -5.31 27.15
N THR A 801 -20.18 -6.33 26.34
CA THR A 801 -20.49 -6.35 24.90
C THR A 801 -21.99 -6.35 24.62
N SER A 802 -22.75 -7.18 25.36
CA SER A 802 -24.22 -7.27 25.24
C SER A 802 -24.90 -5.92 25.40
N PHE A 803 -24.41 -5.08 26.31
CA PHE A 803 -24.93 -3.74 26.54
C PHE A 803 -24.66 -2.79 25.36
N ILE A 804 -23.44 -2.81 24.82
CA ILE A 804 -23.04 -1.93 23.70
C ILE A 804 -23.91 -2.19 22.47
N VAL A 805 -24.18 -3.46 22.17
CA VAL A 805 -25.05 -3.84 21.05
C VAL A 805 -26.50 -3.39 21.29
N ALA A 806 -27.04 -3.56 22.51
CA ALA A 806 -28.39 -3.09 22.85
C ALA A 806 -28.51 -1.55 22.80
N LEU A 807 -27.47 -0.85 23.24
CA LEU A 807 -27.37 0.61 23.19
C LEU A 807 -27.32 1.12 21.75
N ALA A 808 -26.55 0.47 20.87
CA ALA A 808 -26.50 0.81 19.44
C ALA A 808 -27.89 0.69 18.80
N GLY A 809 -28.64 -0.37 19.15
CA GLY A 809 -30.03 -0.55 18.75
C GLY A 809 -30.94 0.60 19.19
N HIS A 810 -30.87 0.97 20.47
CA HIS A 810 -31.66 2.08 21.01
C HIS A 810 -31.35 3.43 20.34
N LEU A 811 -30.07 3.69 20.08
CA LEU A 811 -29.61 4.94 19.47
C LEU A 811 -29.72 4.96 17.93
N ARG A 812 -30.14 3.85 17.32
CA ARG A 812 -30.17 3.61 15.87
C ARG A 812 -28.81 3.87 15.23
N MET A 813 -27.76 3.31 15.82
CA MET A 813 -26.38 3.37 15.34
C MET A 813 -25.94 2.00 14.86
N ASN A 814 -25.05 1.97 13.88
CA ASN A 814 -24.38 0.73 13.46
C ASN A 814 -23.32 0.33 14.50
N VAL A 815 -22.91 -0.94 14.53
CA VAL A 815 -21.79 -1.42 15.36
C VAL A 815 -20.66 -1.84 14.45
N CYS A 816 -19.44 -1.39 14.72
CA CYS A 816 -18.24 -1.69 13.95
C CYS A 816 -17.22 -2.36 14.89
N ILE A 817 -17.13 -3.68 14.81
CA ILE A 817 -16.33 -4.50 15.73
C ILE A 817 -14.91 -4.64 15.17
N VAL A 818 -13.92 -4.24 15.98
CA VAL A 818 -12.50 -4.38 15.69
C VAL A 818 -11.93 -5.49 16.57
N ASN A 819 -11.53 -6.59 15.94
CA ASN A 819 -10.86 -7.69 16.62
C ASN A 819 -9.34 -7.54 16.48
N LEU A 820 -8.67 -7.10 17.54
CA LEU A 820 -7.21 -6.94 17.59
C LEU A 820 -6.44 -8.27 17.62
N GLY A 821 -7.17 -9.39 17.73
CA GLY A 821 -6.66 -10.76 17.80
C GLY A 821 -6.37 -11.43 16.47
N ILE A 822 -6.65 -10.79 15.33
CA ILE A 822 -6.47 -11.38 13.99
C ILE A 822 -4.99 -11.39 13.55
N SER A 823 -4.48 -12.54 13.08
CA SER A 823 -3.13 -12.69 12.53
C SER A 823 -2.96 -11.87 11.25
N GLY A 824 -1.81 -11.23 11.07
CA GLY A 824 -1.54 -10.30 9.97
C GLY A 824 -2.06 -8.86 10.18
N PHE A 825 -2.90 -8.64 11.21
CA PHE A 825 -3.46 -7.32 11.52
C PHE A 825 -2.39 -6.35 12.05
N ASN A 826 -2.24 -5.18 11.43
CA ASN A 826 -1.19 -4.20 11.73
C ASN A 826 -1.72 -2.76 11.94
N ASP A 827 -0.85 -1.86 12.41
CA ASP A 827 -1.20 -0.47 12.75
C ASP A 827 -1.77 0.33 11.57
N LYS A 828 -1.32 0.08 10.35
CA LYS A 828 -1.81 0.77 9.14
C LYS A 828 -3.24 0.33 8.81
N GLN A 829 -3.50 -0.97 8.87
CA GLN A 829 -4.85 -1.52 8.66
C GLN A 829 -5.82 -1.04 9.74
N LEU A 830 -5.40 -1.00 11.00
CA LEU A 830 -6.20 -0.46 12.10
C LEU A 830 -6.56 1.03 11.86
N ASN A 831 -5.60 1.86 11.47
CA ASN A 831 -5.85 3.26 11.13
C ASN A 831 -6.80 3.40 9.94
N GLN A 832 -6.61 2.61 8.87
CA GLN A 832 -7.48 2.64 7.69
C GLN A 832 -8.92 2.24 8.02
N LEU A 833 -9.11 1.23 8.86
CA LEU A 833 -10.44 0.78 9.29
C LEU A 833 -11.14 1.82 10.18
N LEU A 834 -10.43 2.37 11.16
CA LEU A 834 -11.01 3.39 12.04
C LEU A 834 -11.38 4.67 11.27
N ASN A 835 -10.60 5.05 10.25
CA ASN A 835 -10.91 6.19 9.39
C ASN A 835 -12.01 5.89 8.36
N GLY A 836 -12.10 4.63 7.91
CA GLY A 836 -13.10 4.16 6.94
C GLY A 836 -14.43 3.73 7.56
N ALA A 837 -14.63 3.91 8.86
CA ALA A 837 -15.85 3.46 9.55
C ALA A 837 -17.09 4.17 9.01
N PRO A 838 -18.20 3.44 8.76
CA PRO A 838 -19.47 4.03 8.34
C PRO A 838 -19.89 5.14 9.31
N ARG A 839 -20.42 6.24 8.77
CA ARG A 839 -20.97 7.33 9.60
C ARG A 839 -22.12 6.81 10.49
N ASN A 840 -22.33 7.43 11.65
CA ASN A 840 -23.34 7.04 12.63
C ASN A 840 -23.17 5.58 13.13
N SER A 841 -21.93 5.21 13.44
CA SER A 841 -21.56 3.91 14.01
C SER A 841 -20.90 4.06 15.39
N ILE A 842 -20.99 2.99 16.19
CA ILE A 842 -20.20 2.77 17.38
C ILE A 842 -19.03 1.88 17.00
N LEU A 843 -17.81 2.35 17.26
CA LEU A 843 -16.58 1.58 17.11
C LEU A 843 -16.35 0.77 18.39
N LEU A 844 -16.35 -0.55 18.29
CA LEU A 844 -16.16 -1.47 19.41
C LEU A 844 -14.82 -2.20 19.28
N MET A 845 -13.91 -1.95 20.22
CA MET A 845 -12.66 -2.71 20.38
C MET A 845 -12.81 -3.68 21.54
N GLU A 846 -12.85 -4.98 21.24
CA GLU A 846 -12.99 -6.02 22.25
C GLU A 846 -11.64 -6.47 22.82
N ASP A 847 -11.63 -6.80 24.12
CA ASP A 847 -10.51 -7.42 24.85
C ASP A 847 -9.15 -6.75 24.58
N VAL A 848 -9.11 -5.43 24.73
CA VAL A 848 -7.90 -4.62 24.44
C VAL A 848 -6.69 -5.05 25.28
N ASP A 849 -6.86 -5.72 26.42
CA ASP A 849 -5.77 -6.27 27.21
C ASP A 849 -5.12 -7.51 26.59
N ALA A 850 -5.86 -8.37 25.90
CA ALA A 850 -5.32 -9.59 25.29
C ALA A 850 -4.31 -9.27 24.17
N ALA A 851 -4.57 -8.23 23.39
CA ALA A 851 -3.68 -7.75 22.34
C ALA A 851 -2.36 -7.18 22.89
N LEU A 852 -2.39 -6.54 24.07
CA LEU A 852 -1.22 -5.87 24.65
C LEU A 852 -0.31 -6.80 25.47
N ILE A 853 -0.80 -7.94 25.96
CA ILE A 853 -0.05 -8.84 26.87
C ILE A 853 0.89 -9.80 26.12
N LYS A 854 0.53 -10.27 24.92
CA LYS A 854 1.33 -11.27 24.18
C LYS A 854 2.76 -10.82 23.86
N ARG A 855 3.07 -9.52 23.89
CA ARG A 855 4.40 -8.96 23.60
C ARG A 855 5.40 -8.95 24.77
N LYS A 856 4.97 -9.06 26.04
CA LYS A 856 5.91 -8.98 27.18
C LYS A 856 6.80 -10.23 27.36
N ALA A 857 6.63 -11.27 26.54
CA ALA A 857 7.34 -12.56 26.68
C ALA A 857 8.59 -12.73 25.78
N GLY A 858 9.04 -11.70 25.06
CA GLY A 858 10.39 -11.64 24.48
C GLY A 858 10.72 -12.61 23.34
N LYS A 859 9.76 -13.33 22.76
CA LYS A 859 9.94 -14.09 21.52
C LYS A 859 8.84 -13.73 20.53
N VAL A 860 9.18 -12.94 19.51
CA VAL A 860 8.30 -12.73 18.35
C VAL A 860 8.59 -13.86 17.37
N GLN A 861 7.67 -14.82 17.25
CA GLN A 861 7.67 -15.77 16.13
C GLN A 861 7.05 -15.10 14.89
N GLU A 862 7.54 -15.47 13.70
CA GLU A 862 6.94 -15.04 12.43
C GLU A 862 5.46 -15.46 12.38
N GLY A 863 4.56 -14.48 12.16
CA GLY A 863 3.11 -14.69 12.04
C GLY A 863 2.22 -14.09 13.14
N GLU A 864 2.76 -13.45 14.18
CA GLU A 864 1.94 -12.82 15.23
C GLU A 864 1.51 -11.37 14.92
N ASN A 865 0.33 -10.99 15.43
CA ASN A 865 -0.35 -9.70 15.24
C ASN A 865 0.58 -8.50 15.49
N ASN A 866 0.58 -7.55 14.54
CA ASN A 866 1.50 -6.41 14.53
C ASN A 866 0.90 -5.13 15.10
N VAL A 867 -0.34 -5.14 15.61
CA VAL A 867 -0.92 -3.96 16.26
C VAL A 867 -0.15 -3.59 17.53
N THR A 868 0.39 -2.38 17.56
CA THR A 868 1.16 -1.84 18.67
C THR A 868 0.31 -0.94 19.57
N LEU A 869 0.73 -0.75 20.82
CA LEU A 869 0.09 0.23 21.71
C LEU A 869 0.09 1.61 21.05
N SER A 870 1.23 2.06 20.51
CA SER A 870 1.35 3.34 19.81
C SER A 870 0.42 3.43 18.60
N GLY A 871 0.22 2.33 17.87
CA GLY A 871 -0.74 2.22 16.78
C GLY A 871 -2.18 2.47 17.21
N ILE A 872 -2.61 1.83 18.30
CA ILE A 872 -3.95 2.06 18.89
C ILE A 872 -4.09 3.52 19.32
N LEU A 873 -3.06 4.09 19.98
CA LEU A 873 -3.09 5.48 20.43
C LEU A 873 -3.26 6.43 19.23
N ASN A 874 -2.37 6.33 18.23
CA ASN A 874 -2.41 7.18 17.04
C ASN A 874 -3.72 7.03 16.25
N SER A 875 -4.35 5.86 16.27
CA SER A 875 -5.61 5.65 15.57
C SER A 875 -6.82 6.26 16.30
N LEU A 876 -6.73 6.46 17.62
CA LEU A 876 -7.81 7.05 18.43
C LEU A 876 -7.75 8.58 18.45
N ASP A 877 -6.56 9.16 18.63
CA ASP A 877 -6.37 10.60 18.78
C ASP A 877 -5.54 11.28 17.68
N GLY A 878 -5.18 10.56 16.62
CA GLY A 878 -4.45 11.11 15.48
C GLY A 878 -5.20 12.21 14.74
N ILE A 879 -4.44 13.04 14.02
CA ILE A 879 -4.97 14.13 13.18
C ILE A 879 -5.85 13.61 12.03
N THR A 880 -5.61 12.37 11.59
CA THR A 880 -6.35 11.71 10.51
C THR A 880 -7.61 10.98 10.99
N ALA A 881 -7.86 10.92 12.31
CA ALA A 881 -8.96 10.15 12.86
C ALA A 881 -10.33 10.82 12.67
N GLN A 882 -11.32 9.98 12.35
CA GLN A 882 -12.67 10.40 11.96
C GLN A 882 -13.39 11.19 13.06
N GLU A 883 -13.99 12.33 12.68
CA GLU A 883 -14.85 13.14 13.56
C GLU A 883 -16.26 12.53 13.72
N GLY A 884 -16.88 12.78 14.87
CA GLY A 884 -18.19 12.25 15.25
C GLY A 884 -18.19 10.80 15.69
N SER A 885 -17.01 10.24 16.00
CA SER A 885 -16.83 8.84 16.40
C SER A 885 -17.13 8.63 17.89
N VAL A 886 -17.91 7.57 18.16
CA VAL A 886 -18.14 7.04 19.51
C VAL A 886 -17.39 5.72 19.62
N VAL A 887 -16.37 5.67 20.48
CA VAL A 887 -15.49 4.50 20.64
C VAL A 887 -15.75 3.83 21.98
N PHE A 888 -15.97 2.52 21.95
CA PHE A 888 -16.08 1.67 23.11
C PHE A 888 -14.91 0.68 23.15
N MET A 889 -14.25 0.59 24.29
CA MET A 889 -13.22 -0.40 24.59
C MET A 889 -13.70 -1.30 25.75
N THR A 890 -13.53 -2.61 25.62
CA THR A 890 -13.82 -3.56 26.70
C THR A 890 -12.52 -4.22 27.21
N THR A 891 -12.41 -4.38 28.53
CA THR A 891 -11.29 -5.12 29.14
C THR A 891 -11.74 -5.90 30.36
N ASN A 892 -11.12 -7.05 30.60
CA ASN A 892 -11.32 -7.80 31.85
C ASN A 892 -10.35 -7.35 32.95
N HIS A 893 -9.29 -6.61 32.60
CA HIS A 893 -8.20 -6.27 33.52
C HIS A 893 -7.67 -4.85 33.29
N ILE A 894 -8.37 -3.85 33.86
CA ILE A 894 -7.98 -2.44 33.70
C ILE A 894 -6.53 -2.15 34.13
N ARG A 895 -6.01 -2.82 35.17
CA ARG A 895 -4.62 -2.65 35.65
C ARG A 895 -3.56 -3.11 34.65
N LYS A 896 -3.93 -3.91 33.63
CA LYS A 896 -3.02 -4.35 32.56
C LYS A 896 -2.93 -3.35 31.41
N LEU A 897 -3.80 -2.35 31.37
CA LEU A 897 -3.77 -1.32 30.34
C LEU A 897 -2.75 -0.24 30.66
N ALA A 898 -2.10 0.27 29.62
CA ALA A 898 -1.15 1.36 29.78
C ALA A 898 -1.88 2.65 30.23
N PRO A 899 -1.32 3.42 31.19
CA PRO A 899 -1.90 4.69 31.64
C PRO A 899 -2.14 5.70 30.51
N ALA A 900 -1.39 5.61 29.40
CA ALA A 900 -1.53 6.48 28.23
C ALA A 900 -2.84 6.23 27.42
N LEU A 901 -3.40 5.01 27.47
CA LEU A 901 -4.64 4.68 26.75
C LEU A 901 -5.88 5.23 27.48
N ILE A 902 -5.81 5.32 28.81
CA ILE A 902 -6.92 5.68 29.68
C ILE A 902 -7.01 7.19 29.99
N ARG A 903 -6.35 8.04 29.19
CA ARG A 903 -6.35 9.50 29.35
C ARG A 903 -7.61 10.14 28.73
N PRO A 904 -8.08 11.28 29.26
CA PRO A 904 -9.13 12.08 28.61
C PRO A 904 -8.76 12.43 27.16
N GLY A 905 -9.74 12.42 26.25
CA GLY A 905 -9.55 12.52 24.80
C GLY A 905 -9.44 11.17 24.09
N ARG A 906 -9.10 10.09 24.81
CA ARG A 906 -9.08 8.70 24.31
C ARG A 906 -10.08 7.81 25.04
N CYS A 907 -10.11 7.90 26.37
CA CYS A 907 -11.10 7.28 27.26
C CYS A 907 -11.64 8.35 28.22
N ASP A 908 -12.76 8.99 27.87
CA ASP A 908 -13.37 10.07 28.64
C ASP A 908 -14.21 9.56 29.82
N ARG A 909 -14.73 8.33 29.70
CA ARG A 909 -15.56 7.68 30.70
C ARG A 909 -15.06 6.26 30.96
N LYS A 910 -14.90 5.91 32.22
CA LYS A 910 -14.48 4.58 32.68
C LYS A 910 -15.61 4.01 33.54
N LEU A 911 -16.14 2.88 33.14
CA LEU A 911 -17.32 2.28 33.76
C LEU A 911 -16.98 0.88 34.25
N LEU A 912 -17.19 0.67 35.55
CA LEU A 912 -17.02 -0.63 36.19
C LEU A 912 -18.30 -1.46 36.01
N PHE A 913 -18.15 -2.62 35.38
CA PHE A 913 -19.15 -3.67 35.30
C PHE A 913 -18.78 -4.74 36.32
N ASP A 914 -19.19 -4.52 37.57
CA ASP A 914 -18.88 -5.42 38.69
C ASP A 914 -19.77 -6.67 38.68
N TYR A 915 -19.58 -7.53 39.68
CA TYR A 915 -20.50 -8.61 39.99
C TYR A 915 -21.92 -8.10 40.27
N ALA A 916 -22.89 -9.00 40.16
CA ALA A 916 -24.30 -8.62 40.22
C ALA A 916 -24.65 -8.00 41.58
N ASP A 917 -25.19 -6.78 41.56
CA ASP A 917 -25.74 -6.13 42.73
C ASP A 917 -27.18 -6.60 43.01
N GLU A 918 -27.74 -6.19 44.15
CA GLU A 918 -29.11 -6.54 44.55
C GLU A 918 -30.14 -6.12 43.49
N HIS A 919 -29.93 -4.96 42.85
CA HIS A 919 -30.82 -4.44 41.82
C HIS A 919 -30.80 -5.32 40.55
N GLN A 920 -29.63 -5.78 40.14
CA GLN A 920 -29.44 -6.66 38.99
C GLN A 920 -30.00 -8.06 39.26
N ILE A 921 -29.73 -8.64 40.44
CA ILE A 921 -30.27 -9.95 40.84
C ILE A 921 -31.80 -9.92 40.80
N ARG A 922 -32.39 -8.91 41.46
CA ARG A 922 -33.84 -8.73 41.48
C ARG A 922 -34.40 -8.51 40.08
N GLY A 923 -33.82 -7.58 39.33
CA GLY A 923 -34.28 -7.28 37.97
C GLY A 923 -34.22 -8.49 37.04
N MET A 924 -33.17 -9.33 37.17
CA MET A 924 -33.03 -10.53 36.36
C MET A 924 -34.08 -11.57 36.75
N CYS A 925 -34.29 -11.81 38.04
CA CYS A 925 -35.34 -12.70 38.53
C CYS A 925 -36.71 -12.32 37.96
N LEU A 926 -37.09 -11.04 38.10
CA LEU A 926 -38.35 -10.52 37.58
C LEU A 926 -38.46 -10.65 36.06
N LYS A 927 -37.37 -10.38 35.34
CA LYS A 927 -37.35 -10.51 33.87
C LYS A 927 -37.60 -11.94 33.41
N PHE A 928 -37.05 -12.94 34.11
CA PHE A 928 -37.18 -14.35 33.74
C PHE A 928 -38.49 -14.99 34.21
N LEU A 929 -39.09 -14.48 35.29
CA LEU A 929 -40.21 -15.15 35.97
C LEU A 929 -41.54 -14.41 35.92
N LEU A 930 -41.62 -13.10 35.65
CA LEU A 930 -42.92 -12.41 35.58
C LEU A 930 -43.76 -12.92 34.40
N SER A 931 -45.05 -13.15 34.66
CA SER A 931 -46.00 -13.69 33.68
C SER A 931 -46.15 -12.81 32.43
N ARG A 932 -46.04 -11.49 32.58
CA ARG A 932 -46.08 -10.50 31.48
C ARG A 932 -44.78 -10.40 30.66
N SER A 933 -43.70 -11.03 31.12
CA SER A 933 -42.45 -11.16 30.37
C SER A 933 -42.55 -12.27 29.32
N ALA A 934 -43.41 -13.28 29.55
CA ALA A 934 -43.66 -14.39 28.64
C ALA A 934 -44.58 -14.02 27.46
N SER A 935 -45.43 -13.00 27.60
CA SER A 935 -46.35 -12.53 26.56
C SER A 935 -45.81 -11.38 25.69
N GLY A 936 -44.54 -11.01 25.81
CA GLY A 936 -43.91 -9.97 24.97
C GLY A 936 -44.34 -8.51 25.26
N HIS A 937 -45.17 -8.26 26.28
CA HIS A 937 -45.83 -6.96 26.50
C HIS A 937 -45.08 -5.96 27.41
N LEU A 938 -43.82 -6.21 27.78
CA LEU A 938 -42.97 -5.21 28.45
C LEU A 938 -42.39 -4.17 27.46
N THR A 939 -43.24 -3.56 26.64
CA THR A 939 -42.84 -2.37 25.86
C THR A 939 -43.14 -1.11 26.67
N THR A 940 -42.17 -0.65 27.45
CA THR A 940 -42.09 0.77 27.86
C THR A 940 -41.42 1.63 26.79
N ASP A 941 -41.26 1.11 25.57
CA ASP A 941 -40.67 1.84 24.45
C ASP A 941 -41.68 2.89 23.91
N PRO A 942 -41.36 4.19 23.96
CA PRO A 942 -42.25 5.24 23.45
C PRO A 942 -42.55 5.12 21.95
N ILE A 943 -41.81 4.27 21.23
CA ILE A 943 -41.82 4.16 19.77
C ILE A 943 -42.80 3.08 19.25
N ARG A 944 -43.20 2.09 20.08
CA ARG A 944 -44.17 1.03 19.72
C ARG A 944 -45.62 1.35 20.11
N LYS A 945 -45.94 2.61 20.41
CA LYS A 945 -47.28 3.06 20.85
C LYS A 945 -48.39 2.98 19.78
N GLY A 946 -48.18 2.29 18.66
CA GLY A 946 -49.06 2.36 17.49
C GLY A 946 -49.86 1.11 17.16
N GLU A 947 -49.47 -0.08 17.59
CA GLU A 947 -49.99 -1.32 17.00
C GLU A 947 -50.11 -2.43 18.05
N THR A 948 -51.22 -2.40 18.79
CA THR A 948 -52.08 -3.56 19.13
C THR A 948 -53.15 -3.07 20.12
N GLU A 949 -54.42 -3.32 19.83
CA GLU A 949 -55.47 -3.17 20.84
C GLU A 949 -55.22 -4.20 21.95
N PRO A 950 -55.32 -3.84 23.24
CA PRO A 950 -55.15 -4.80 24.31
C PRO A 950 -56.28 -5.83 24.23
N GLU A 951 -55.95 -7.10 23.98
CA GLU A 951 -56.90 -8.20 24.11
C GLU A 951 -57.51 -8.18 25.52
N GLU A 952 -58.84 -8.28 25.61
CA GLU A 952 -59.55 -8.40 26.89
C GLU A 952 -59.19 -9.74 27.55
N ILE A 953 -58.22 -9.73 28.45
CA ILE A 953 -57.85 -10.88 29.30
C ILE A 953 -58.99 -11.15 30.30
N ASP A 954 -59.42 -12.41 30.44
CA ASP A 954 -60.43 -12.83 31.43
C ASP A 954 -60.02 -12.35 32.85
N PRO A 955 -60.89 -11.64 33.60
CA PRO A 955 -60.63 -11.20 34.97
C PRO A 955 -60.08 -12.29 35.91
N LYS A 956 -60.43 -13.57 35.70
CA LYS A 956 -59.88 -14.70 36.49
C LYS A 956 -58.45 -15.04 36.11
N GLU A 957 -58.13 -14.99 34.83
CA GLU A 957 -56.78 -15.16 34.28
C GLU A 957 -55.88 -14.02 34.78
N GLN A 958 -56.38 -12.78 34.73
CA GLN A 958 -55.69 -11.60 35.24
C GLN A 958 -55.39 -11.71 36.75
N ALA A 959 -56.36 -12.12 37.56
CA ALA A 959 -56.16 -12.32 39.00
C ALA A 959 -55.15 -13.44 39.32
N ARG A 960 -55.12 -14.50 38.51
CA ARG A 960 -54.13 -15.59 38.62
C ARG A 960 -52.72 -15.11 38.27
N MET A 961 -52.59 -14.32 37.20
CA MET A 961 -51.33 -13.69 36.78
C MET A 961 -50.81 -12.71 37.84
N ASP A 962 -51.69 -11.87 38.39
CA ASP A 962 -51.32 -10.91 39.43
C ASP A 962 -50.86 -11.60 40.73
N ALA A 963 -51.53 -12.70 41.11
CA ALA A 963 -51.13 -13.51 42.26
C ALA A 963 -49.78 -14.22 42.04
N TYR A 964 -49.54 -14.72 40.82
CA TYR A 964 -48.25 -15.31 40.46
C TYR A 964 -47.13 -14.27 40.42
N ASP A 965 -47.36 -13.09 39.83
CA ASP A 965 -46.39 -11.99 39.79
C ASP A 965 -46.07 -11.48 41.20
N ALA A 966 -47.05 -11.44 42.11
CA ALA A 966 -46.83 -11.14 43.53
C ALA A 966 -45.92 -12.18 44.20
N HIS A 967 -46.15 -13.48 43.97
CA HIS A 967 -45.28 -14.56 44.46
C HIS A 967 -43.85 -14.44 43.91
N VAL A 968 -43.71 -14.11 42.62
CA VAL A 968 -42.42 -13.86 41.97
C VAL A 968 -41.67 -12.69 42.62
N HIS A 969 -42.38 -11.63 43.03
CA HIS A 969 -41.78 -10.52 43.77
C HIS A 969 -41.27 -10.95 45.16
N GLU A 970 -42.03 -11.75 45.90
CA GLU A 970 -41.60 -12.29 47.20
C GLU A 970 -40.35 -13.19 47.06
N VAL A 971 -40.36 -14.08 46.06
CA VAL A 971 -39.22 -14.95 45.73
C VAL A 971 -38.00 -14.15 45.29
N ALA A 972 -38.18 -13.09 44.51
CA ALA A 972 -37.07 -12.21 44.12
C ALA A 972 -36.40 -11.55 45.33
N ASP A 973 -37.19 -11.11 46.31
CA ASP A 973 -36.67 -10.52 47.54
C ASP A 973 -35.95 -11.59 48.41
N GLU A 974 -36.45 -12.84 48.44
CA GLU A 974 -35.77 -13.96 49.11
C GLU A 974 -34.44 -14.33 48.43
N ILE A 975 -34.39 -14.34 47.09
CA ILE A 975 -33.16 -14.57 46.33
C ILE A 975 -32.12 -13.49 46.64
N CYS A 976 -32.53 -12.22 46.71
CA CYS A 976 -31.66 -11.09 47.07
C CYS A 976 -31.09 -11.20 48.50
N GLN A 977 -31.79 -11.86 49.42
CA GLN A 977 -31.25 -12.14 50.76
C GLN A 977 -30.24 -13.28 50.77
N LYS A 978 -30.39 -14.26 49.87
CA LYS A 978 -29.56 -15.47 49.80
C LYS A 978 -28.34 -15.34 48.89
N ILE A 979 -28.43 -14.54 47.83
CA ILE A 979 -27.35 -14.21 46.91
C ILE A 979 -27.00 -12.74 47.10
N THR A 980 -25.81 -12.49 47.61
CA THR A 980 -25.31 -11.16 47.89
C THR A 980 -24.17 -10.79 46.95
N HIS A 981 -23.82 -9.51 46.89
CA HIS A 981 -22.66 -9.05 46.13
C HIS A 981 -21.34 -9.74 46.55
N LYS A 982 -21.22 -10.16 47.83
CA LYS A 982 -20.02 -10.86 48.35
C LYS A 982 -19.78 -12.21 47.67
N ASP A 983 -20.84 -12.84 47.18
CA ASP A 983 -20.77 -14.13 46.50
C ASP A 983 -20.11 -14.02 45.11
N SER A 984 -19.87 -12.80 44.63
CA SER A 984 -19.12 -12.52 43.39
C SER A 984 -19.74 -13.23 42.18
N VAL A 985 -21.07 -13.26 42.10
CA VAL A 985 -21.81 -13.91 41.01
C VAL A 985 -21.93 -12.95 39.83
N THR A 986 -21.64 -13.43 38.62
CA THR A 986 -21.80 -12.62 37.39
C THR A 986 -23.23 -12.70 36.84
N THR A 987 -23.63 -11.69 36.08
CA THR A 987 -24.95 -11.69 35.39
C THR A 987 -25.08 -12.87 34.41
N ALA A 988 -24.00 -13.33 33.77
CA ALA A 988 -24.04 -14.51 32.90
C ALA A 988 -24.35 -15.80 33.69
N GLN A 989 -23.74 -15.97 34.87
CA GLN A 989 -24.02 -17.10 35.75
C GLN A 989 -25.46 -17.07 36.28
N LEU A 990 -25.97 -15.90 36.67
CA LEU A 990 -27.38 -15.73 37.06
C LEU A 990 -28.33 -16.05 35.91
N GLN A 991 -28.01 -15.59 34.69
CA GLN A 991 -28.81 -15.90 33.52
C GLN A 991 -28.87 -17.41 33.27
N ALA A 992 -27.74 -18.11 33.31
CA ALA A 992 -27.69 -19.57 33.16
C ALA A 992 -28.50 -20.28 34.26
N PHE A 993 -28.37 -19.82 35.51
CA PHE A 993 -29.09 -20.36 36.65
C PHE A 993 -30.62 -20.22 36.49
N PHE A 994 -31.11 -19.03 36.13
CA PHE A 994 -32.54 -18.82 35.91
C PHE A 994 -33.09 -19.60 34.71
N MET A 995 -32.29 -19.80 33.65
CA MET A 995 -32.70 -20.61 32.50
C MET A 995 -32.86 -22.10 32.86
N LEU A 996 -31.98 -22.64 33.71
CA LEU A 996 -32.02 -24.05 34.16
C LEU A 996 -33.19 -24.33 35.12
N HIS A 997 -33.67 -23.32 35.82
CA HIS A 997 -34.70 -23.43 36.86
C HIS A 997 -35.97 -22.63 36.54
N ARG A 998 -36.26 -22.42 35.24
CA ARG A 998 -37.38 -21.59 34.76
C ARG A 998 -38.78 -22.14 35.04
N GLU A 999 -38.90 -23.39 35.52
CA GLU A 999 -40.17 -24.11 35.66
C GLU A 999 -41.03 -23.59 36.82
N SER A 1000 -40.43 -23.18 37.95
CA SER A 1000 -41.15 -22.51 39.02
C SER A 1000 -40.26 -21.62 39.89
N PRO A 1001 -40.79 -20.51 40.45
CA PRO A 1001 -40.03 -19.63 41.35
C PRO A 1001 -39.42 -20.37 42.56
N ASP A 1002 -40.11 -21.37 43.10
CA ASP A 1002 -39.68 -22.10 44.30
C ASP A 1002 -38.47 -23.03 44.01
N THR A 1003 -38.38 -23.58 42.80
CA THR A 1003 -37.25 -24.45 42.41
C THR A 1003 -35.93 -23.68 42.38
N ILE A 1004 -35.97 -22.39 42.03
CA ILE A 1004 -34.81 -21.50 42.02
C ILE A 1004 -34.28 -21.35 43.44
N VAL A 1005 -35.15 -21.02 44.40
CA VAL A 1005 -34.76 -20.81 45.81
C VAL A 1005 -34.11 -22.06 46.40
N ALA A 1006 -34.65 -23.24 46.10
CA ALA A 1006 -34.12 -24.52 46.55
C ALA A 1006 -32.74 -24.86 45.96
N ALA A 1007 -32.45 -24.40 44.74
CA ALA A 1007 -31.21 -24.68 44.02
C ALA A 1007 -30.04 -23.74 44.37
N ILE A 1008 -30.29 -22.59 45.02
CA ILE A 1008 -29.26 -21.59 45.38
C ILE A 1008 -28.05 -22.18 46.12
N PRO A 1009 -28.21 -23.03 47.16
CA PRO A 1009 -27.05 -23.55 47.88
C PRO A 1009 -26.13 -24.41 47.01
N GLY A 1010 -26.70 -25.17 46.07
CA GLY A 1010 -25.95 -25.95 45.09
C GLY A 1010 -25.18 -25.05 44.12
N PHE A 1011 -25.86 -24.03 43.60
CA PHE A 1011 -25.30 -23.02 42.71
C PHE A 1011 -24.13 -22.25 43.33
N LEU A 1012 -24.27 -21.74 44.56
CA LEU A 1012 -23.19 -21.02 45.26
C LEU A 1012 -21.98 -21.90 45.55
N LYS A 1013 -22.22 -23.19 45.87
CA LYS A 1013 -21.15 -24.18 46.06
C LYS A 1013 -20.38 -24.44 44.77
N GLU A 1014 -21.07 -24.51 43.64
CA GLU A 1014 -20.46 -24.65 42.32
C GLU A 1014 -19.59 -23.45 41.96
N ILE A 1015 -20.09 -22.22 42.13
CA ILE A 1015 -19.33 -20.98 41.91
C ILE A 1015 -18.06 -20.94 42.78
N THR A 1016 -18.20 -21.31 44.06
CA THR A 1016 -17.05 -21.35 44.99
C THR A 1016 -16.01 -22.36 44.51
N ARG A 1017 -16.43 -23.55 44.06
CA ARG A 1017 -15.55 -24.59 43.54
C ARG A 1017 -14.81 -24.15 42.27
N GLU A 1018 -15.51 -23.50 41.34
CA GLU A 1018 -14.89 -22.94 40.13
C GLU A 1018 -13.83 -21.89 40.48
N ARG A 1019 -14.11 -21.03 41.46
CA ARG A 1019 -13.18 -20.00 41.94
C ARG A 1019 -11.93 -20.61 42.59
N GLU A 1020 -12.08 -21.61 43.46
CA GLU A 1020 -10.98 -22.32 44.08
C GLU A 1020 -10.10 -23.03 43.04
N ALA A 1021 -10.71 -23.67 42.04
CA ALA A 1021 -9.99 -24.29 40.94
C ALA A 1021 -9.16 -23.27 40.14
N LEU A 1022 -9.73 -22.10 39.86
CA LEU A 1022 -9.07 -21.01 39.14
C LEU A 1022 -7.92 -20.39 39.95
N SER A 1023 -8.09 -20.24 41.26
CA SER A 1023 -7.06 -19.79 42.21
C SER A 1023 -5.90 -20.80 42.32
N ASN A 1024 -6.20 -22.09 42.45
CA ASN A 1024 -5.21 -23.15 42.49
C ASN A 1024 -4.40 -23.24 41.19
N LYS A 1025 -5.05 -23.09 40.02
CA LYS A 1025 -4.36 -23.04 38.72
C LYS A 1025 -3.37 -21.88 38.63
N LYS A 1026 -3.75 -20.68 39.10
CA LYS A 1026 -2.85 -19.52 39.18
C LYS A 1026 -1.68 -19.76 40.14
N ARG A 1027 -1.91 -20.39 41.29
CA ARG A 1027 -0.87 -20.71 42.28
C ARG A 1027 0.15 -21.71 41.72
N LEU A 1028 -0.32 -22.73 41.00
CA LEU A 1028 0.54 -23.72 40.32
C LEU A 1028 1.43 -23.05 39.26
N HIS A 1029 0.84 -22.16 38.45
CA HIS A 1029 1.57 -21.42 37.41
C HIS A 1029 2.65 -20.49 38.01
N ARG A 1030 2.36 -19.82 39.14
CA ARG A 1030 3.36 -19.04 39.90
C ARG A 1030 4.47 -19.93 40.48
N GLN A 1031 4.16 -21.12 40.98
CA GLN A 1031 5.18 -22.07 41.48
C GLN A 1031 6.08 -22.61 40.37
N GLN A 1032 5.52 -22.92 39.19
CA GLN A 1032 6.28 -23.34 38.02
C GLN A 1032 7.20 -22.21 37.53
N ALA A 1033 6.72 -20.98 37.45
CA ALA A 1033 7.54 -19.82 37.08
C ALA A 1033 8.70 -19.59 38.08
N LYS A 1034 8.45 -19.73 39.39
CA LYS A 1034 9.51 -19.65 40.42
C LYS A 1034 10.54 -20.78 40.28
N LYS A 1035 10.13 -22.02 39.97
CA LYS A 1035 11.05 -23.14 39.71
C LYS A 1035 11.92 -22.92 38.48
N VAL A 1036 11.35 -22.41 37.39
CA VAL A 1036 12.09 -22.09 36.15
C VAL A 1036 13.11 -20.98 36.40
N LYS A 1037 12.74 -19.91 37.15
CA LYS A 1037 13.65 -18.83 37.52
C LYS A 1037 14.80 -19.33 38.41
N ALA A 1038 14.51 -20.19 39.39
CA ALA A 1038 15.53 -20.79 40.27
C ALA A 1038 16.48 -21.73 39.50
N LYS A 1039 15.98 -22.50 38.52
CA LYS A 1039 16.81 -23.36 37.67
C LYS A 1039 17.79 -22.56 36.81
N ARG A 1040 17.32 -21.47 36.17
CA ARG A 1040 18.16 -20.54 35.40
C ARG A 1040 19.27 -19.92 36.24
N ALA A 1041 18.93 -19.47 37.46
CA ALA A 1041 19.91 -18.89 38.38
C ALA A 1041 20.99 -19.91 38.83
N ALA A 1042 20.63 -21.18 39.02
CA ALA A 1042 21.57 -22.24 39.36
C ALA A 1042 22.49 -22.63 38.18
N GLU A 1043 21.97 -22.61 36.96
CA GLU A 1043 22.74 -22.85 35.73
C GLU A 1043 23.76 -21.72 35.48
N GLN A 1044 23.36 -20.45 35.65
CA GLN A 1044 24.27 -19.29 35.59
C GLN A 1044 25.37 -19.36 36.66
N LYS A 1045 25.04 -19.77 37.90
CA LYS A 1045 26.04 -19.92 38.97
C LYS A 1045 27.09 -21.00 38.65
N LYS A 1046 26.66 -22.16 38.13
CA LYS A 1046 27.59 -23.22 37.70
C LYS A 1046 28.47 -22.80 36.53
N ALA A 1047 27.92 -22.05 35.57
CA ALA A 1047 28.68 -21.53 34.43
C ALA A 1047 29.77 -20.55 34.90
N LYS A 1048 29.46 -19.69 35.89
CA LYS A 1048 30.41 -18.77 36.49
C LYS A 1048 31.54 -19.48 37.24
N GLU A 1049 31.22 -20.46 38.09
CA GLU A 1049 32.22 -21.25 38.83
C GLU A 1049 33.15 -22.05 37.88
N ALA A 1050 32.60 -22.61 36.80
CA ALA A 1050 33.39 -23.32 35.78
C ALA A 1050 34.32 -22.39 35.00
N ARG A 1051 33.91 -21.14 34.77
CA ARG A 1051 34.74 -20.12 34.11
C ARG A 1051 35.87 -19.64 35.02
N GLU A 1052 35.59 -19.40 36.31
CA GLU A 1052 36.61 -19.03 37.31
C GLU A 1052 37.68 -20.14 37.45
N ALA A 1053 37.28 -21.42 37.40
CA ALA A 1053 38.21 -22.54 37.42
C ALA A 1053 39.11 -22.62 36.16
N LYS A 1054 38.57 -22.30 34.97
CA LYS A 1054 39.35 -22.25 33.72
C LYS A 1054 40.37 -21.09 33.70
N ILE A 1055 39.99 -19.94 34.26
CA ILE A 1055 40.88 -18.78 34.42
C ILE A 1055 42.02 -19.11 35.40
N ALA A 1056 41.73 -19.80 36.50
CA ALA A 1056 42.74 -20.23 37.47
C ALA A 1056 43.73 -21.29 36.91
N ALA A 1057 43.34 -22.02 35.87
CA ALA A 1057 44.18 -23.01 35.20
C ALA A 1057 45.06 -22.43 34.08
N GLY A 1058 44.98 -21.12 33.82
CA GLY A 1058 45.80 -20.43 32.81
C GLY A 1058 45.31 -20.59 31.36
N GLU A 1059 44.08 -21.05 31.16
CA GLU A 1059 43.45 -21.09 29.83
C GLU A 1059 42.91 -19.70 29.43
N ILE A 1060 43.14 -19.29 28.19
CA ILE A 1060 42.57 -18.07 27.61
C ILE A 1060 41.09 -18.35 27.33
N VAL A 1061 40.19 -17.67 28.04
CA VAL A 1061 38.74 -17.74 27.85
C VAL A 1061 38.29 -16.49 27.09
N GLU A 1062 37.83 -16.64 25.85
CA GLU A 1062 37.17 -15.56 25.10
C GLU A 1062 35.84 -15.20 25.79
N THR A 1063 35.66 -13.91 26.07
CA THR A 1063 34.41 -13.33 26.59
C THR A 1063 33.39 -13.20 25.47
N SER A 1064 32.30 -13.95 25.54
CA SER A 1064 31.09 -13.74 24.72
C SER A 1064 30.21 -12.63 25.30
N GLU A 1065 29.55 -11.89 24.42
CA GLU A 1065 28.73 -10.67 24.63
C GLU A 1065 27.51 -10.81 25.59
N GLU A 1066 27.32 -11.94 26.26
CA GLU A 1066 26.18 -12.15 27.18
C GLU A 1066 26.38 -11.51 28.58
N GLU A 1067 27.54 -10.90 28.87
CA GLU A 1067 27.84 -10.37 30.23
C GLU A 1067 27.60 -8.87 30.43
N GLU A 1068 27.30 -8.08 29.40
CA GLU A 1068 26.95 -6.66 29.59
C GLU A 1068 25.45 -6.42 29.84
N GLU A 1069 24.57 -7.38 29.52
CA GLU A 1069 23.12 -7.26 29.84
C GLU A 1069 22.79 -7.49 31.33
N ASP A 1070 23.67 -8.15 32.10
CA ASP A 1070 23.38 -8.55 33.48
C ASP A 1070 23.63 -7.43 34.53
N ASP A 1071 24.39 -6.38 34.20
CA ASP A 1071 24.59 -5.22 35.09
C ASP A 1071 23.55 -4.11 34.89
N GLU A 1072 22.89 -4.01 33.72
CA GLU A 1072 21.70 -3.16 33.54
C GLU A 1072 20.43 -3.77 34.16
N ALA A 1073 20.34 -5.11 34.24
CA ALA A 1073 19.22 -5.80 34.87
C ALA A 1073 19.11 -5.57 36.39
N LYS A 1074 20.19 -5.14 37.06
CA LYS A 1074 20.18 -4.80 38.49
C LYS A 1074 19.54 -3.44 38.79
N GLY A 1075 19.44 -2.55 37.79
CA GLY A 1075 18.75 -1.26 37.91
C GLY A 1075 17.22 -1.36 37.80
N ALA A 1076 16.72 -2.34 37.05
CA ALA A 1076 15.29 -2.56 36.83
C ALA A 1076 14.61 -3.43 37.92
N ALA A 1077 15.39 -4.02 38.82
CA ALA A 1077 14.88 -4.94 39.86
C ALA A 1077 14.22 -4.23 41.06
N SER A 1078 14.34 -2.91 41.20
CA SER A 1078 13.77 -2.15 42.33
C SER A 1078 12.32 -1.69 42.14
N GLU A 1079 11.70 -1.90 40.98
CA GLU A 1079 10.28 -1.54 40.74
C GLU A 1079 9.32 -2.75 40.63
N SER A 1080 9.80 -3.97 40.86
CA SER A 1080 8.99 -5.19 40.66
C SER A 1080 8.33 -5.78 41.91
N ASP A 1081 8.37 -5.09 43.06
CA ASP A 1081 7.77 -5.56 44.32
C ASP A 1081 6.31 -5.10 44.56
N LEU A 1082 5.65 -4.50 43.57
CA LEU A 1082 4.22 -4.13 43.66
C LEU A 1082 3.31 -5.18 43.00
N ASP A 1083 3.33 -6.41 43.52
CA ASP A 1083 2.41 -7.48 43.10
C ASP A 1083 1.73 -8.15 44.32
N SER A 1084 1.21 -7.32 45.23
CA SER A 1084 0.13 -7.63 46.16
C SER A 1084 -0.94 -6.54 46.09
N ASP A 1085 -2.13 -6.81 46.63
CA ASP A 1085 -3.23 -5.85 46.84
C ASP A 1085 -4.30 -5.83 45.74
N TYR A 1086 -5.06 -6.92 45.75
CA TYR A 1086 -6.48 -6.89 45.42
C TYR A 1086 -7.29 -7.64 46.50
N TYR A 1087 -6.95 -7.48 47.79
CA TYR A 1087 -7.78 -7.81 48.97
C TYR A 1087 -7.23 -7.09 50.21
N GLU A 1088 -7.48 -5.79 50.34
CA GLU A 1088 -7.34 -4.91 51.53
C GLU A 1088 -7.44 -3.47 50.96
N GLU A 1089 -8.28 -2.50 51.36
CA GLU A 1089 -9.06 -2.20 52.55
C GLU A 1089 -10.35 -1.43 52.16
N SER A 1090 -11.41 -1.54 52.95
CA SER A 1090 -11.88 -0.47 53.86
C SER A 1090 -13.35 -0.65 54.22
N GLU A 1091 -13.58 -1.09 55.46
CA GLU A 1091 -14.71 -0.63 56.23
C GLU A 1091 -14.50 0.85 56.56
N GLY A 1092 -15.57 1.64 56.46
CA GLY A 1092 -15.76 2.82 57.31
C GLY A 1092 -15.34 4.17 56.73
N SER A 1093 -16.21 4.77 55.91
CA SER A 1093 -16.38 6.22 55.90
C SER A 1093 -17.12 6.66 57.16
N GLY A 1094 -16.63 7.67 57.88
CA GLY A 1094 -17.38 8.23 59.00
C GLY A 1094 -16.77 9.41 59.75
N ALA A 1095 -16.97 10.60 59.19
CA ALA A 1095 -17.18 11.88 59.88
C ALA A 1095 -16.00 12.72 60.41
N SER A 1096 -16.15 14.00 60.09
CA SER A 1096 -15.48 15.21 60.58
C SER A 1096 -15.36 15.30 62.11
N VAL A 1097 -14.36 16.07 62.60
CA VAL A 1097 -14.54 17.23 63.52
C VAL A 1097 -13.19 17.84 63.93
N LEU A 1098 -13.21 19.17 63.99
CA LEU A 1098 -12.36 20.18 64.65
C LEU A 1098 -11.22 19.79 65.62
N SER A 1099 -10.28 20.75 65.70
CA SER A 1099 -9.63 21.28 66.93
C SER A 1099 -8.17 20.90 67.24
N ALA A 1100 -7.28 21.82 66.87
CA ALA A 1100 -6.27 22.51 67.71
C ALA A 1100 -5.48 21.75 68.80
N LYS A 1101 -4.15 21.76 68.65
CA LYS A 1101 -3.11 22.11 69.66
C LYS A 1101 -1.77 22.18 68.93
N LYS A 1102 -1.12 23.35 68.81
CA LYS A 1102 0.00 23.85 69.65
C LYS A 1102 1.10 22.80 69.89
N ILE A 1103 2.42 23.04 69.88
CA ILE A 1103 3.34 24.17 69.65
C ILE A 1103 4.75 23.53 69.76
N ASN A 1104 5.75 24.11 69.08
CA ASN A 1104 7.22 24.12 69.31
C ASN A 1104 7.99 23.59 68.09
N GLY A 1105 8.87 24.33 67.43
CA GLY A 1105 9.47 25.63 67.75
C GLY A 1105 10.94 25.59 67.34
N ALA A 1106 11.31 26.40 66.33
CA ALA A 1106 12.62 26.98 66.05
C ALA A 1106 12.58 27.52 64.60
N THR A 1107 12.31 28.81 64.37
CA THR A 1107 13.31 29.89 64.14
C THR A 1107 14.29 29.54 63.00
N HIS A 1108 14.45 30.28 61.91
CA HIS A 1108 14.45 31.74 61.74
C HIS A 1108 14.43 32.12 60.24
N ARG A 1109 13.66 33.17 59.91
CA ARG A 1109 13.90 34.27 58.96
C ARG A 1109 14.25 34.02 57.48
N ASP A 1110 13.28 34.42 56.65
CA ASP A 1110 13.38 35.38 55.52
C ASP A 1110 14.78 35.87 55.12
N VAL A 1111 15.11 35.67 53.85
CA VAL A 1111 15.58 36.75 52.94
C VAL A 1111 15.06 36.46 51.53
N SER A 1112 14.20 37.33 51.04
CA SER A 1112 13.92 37.57 49.62
C SER A 1112 15.13 38.21 48.94
N ILE A 1113 15.61 37.71 47.79
CA ILE A 1113 16.01 38.48 46.58
C ILE A 1113 15.91 37.52 45.37
N GLU A 1114 15.20 37.97 44.33
CA GLU A 1114 15.06 37.44 42.95
C GLU A 1114 16.40 37.30 42.19
N PRO A 1115 16.47 36.69 40.98
CA PRO A 1115 15.43 36.50 39.97
C PRO A 1115 14.98 35.06 39.67
#